data_AF-A0A8I1XR33-F1
#
_entry.id   AF-A0A8I1XR33-F1
#
_cell.length_a   1.000
_cell.length_b   1.000
_cell.length_c   1.000
_cell.angle_alpha   90.00
_cell.angle_beta   90.00
_cell.angle_gamma   90.00
#
_symmetry.space_group_name_H-M   'P 1'
#
loop_
_entity.id
_entity.type
_entity.pdbx_description
1 polymer ?
#
loop_
_entity_poly.entity_id
_entity_poly.type
_entity_poly.pdbx_seq_one_letter_code
_entity_poly.pdbx_strand_id
1 'polypeptide(L)'
;MGKTERILAVLLVGVLLLLQLPPFSFPIDKAAADTEITPLSYYADKNNRYFVGMMYFDMWKNIAGTWVTNGGKQPGKGMHGEATFTYKFSFPGRKIKSVEASLYKPNDENNKLNPDYIKYFEKSRSDSYEEYVRYISKGTVKDDIRSYQIQGVGTDSTIIPITVNMMLNAEVIAKDIKEESCPTCAKEVEAWRIFQPILFKIELESSLIVKHFTTDGKSLNNVFSPIEDELKADQLYDFTPPTNPKYEYVGYKKSTTGKPPSGDILPGIVPGFTYDGSFEQFTAYLYYKEAQGCPKPGESQEGAPSDCQDNEQPTKGVVCSRPVPGLRLETAELDPTVSAVIKADQRGRERFDVSKGIPTSESLYGHVQAKRYLFQHKFVNMTGQCTYTVNVKREYRLTWRPKKKSRRSETVKRTYTYQIVRPYSYWTIDNLEVYGIKEATLRNYALPNETITLRPQSYTPPSYIAATQGNFYPPPAPGTVDGGSRSKNGGSSKPSVPDDRSALKSKAEGAVKEIEVENDTLTFENKIIMNPERVKVNGPRPGVIPSSGAIGPDVLYSPDHVIDKYKINKSNTPSSGDITYAILKGNINGGADKTFTIQGINTVTVHTPVVNLSKVSDDAAHNQKTQPTKGRSALILERPFRVTISTAGPHLNIPGYGDREYAKYVRTKQVRFPFDVYDKGKTQFYPRGTWIDIPVQQLDTDFYLPVWVDEGNYTVVFRTIAENAPDGFTEQRHANTDIAHHVANDVVNIEVIGRMYDFHITDIADYHWERVFRQRKGSSMHSGLSYWTGLGNIDGLPRGNPEPFTLPVRPGSHPYEGYANVAVKTGYHFKFDLKTKGNMFSAKDGIRITPSFYWVSKDGRQREEVDLYTHSGSRKFIRLGSAEDREKRYVILNERLRNVPMEEMQDTSAYQYKHELSEAQQSQLTLERYVSLYAHRIARSKTWIGRYDWLVLPAAVRTLIGPKTDLPDGVNVDRANASIQRWYGEYSLPADVYAVTKGTDLREVSRRQELNEHTDIFKKTGFIVVNFNVESLRQGDTEHPHLQYINGPLLNQWQLEGYRREIKDPYGHIFHLQDGDVVFYHADQSSRDDFSSFVPH
;
A
#
# COMPACT_ATOMS: atom_id res chain seq x y z
N MET A 1 19.79 -45.52 49.32
CA MET A 1 20.99 -44.77 48.92
C MET A 1 21.57 -45.39 47.66
N GLY A 2 21.74 -44.61 46.59
CA GLY A 2 22.60 -44.95 45.45
C GLY A 2 21.92 -45.43 44.16
N LYS A 3 21.30 -44.50 43.40
CA LYS A 3 21.39 -44.35 41.91
C LYS A 3 20.30 -43.45 41.30
N THR A 4 19.39 -42.90 42.11
CA THR A 4 18.31 -42.03 41.63
C THR A 4 18.60 -40.53 41.74
N GLU A 5 19.69 -40.12 42.40
CA GLU A 5 19.99 -38.70 42.67
C GLU A 5 20.95 -38.03 41.67
N ARG A 6 21.55 -38.77 40.73
CA ARG A 6 22.43 -38.20 39.69
C ARG A 6 21.73 -37.84 38.38
N ILE A 7 20.46 -38.22 38.20
CA ILE A 7 19.68 -37.87 36.99
C ILE A 7 18.82 -36.60 37.23
N LEU A 8 18.46 -36.29 38.48
CA LEU A 8 17.71 -35.07 38.80
C LEU A 8 18.59 -33.80 38.80
N ALA A 9 19.87 -33.90 39.12
CA ALA A 9 20.78 -32.74 39.16
C ALA A 9 21.25 -32.27 37.77
N VAL A 10 21.28 -33.16 36.77
CA VAL A 10 21.67 -32.80 35.39
C VAL A 10 20.47 -32.27 34.59
N LEU A 11 19.24 -32.69 34.93
CA LEU A 11 18.01 -32.12 34.39
C LEU A 11 17.69 -30.73 34.98
N LEU A 12 18.04 -30.45 36.24
CA LEU A 12 17.85 -29.10 36.81
C LEU A 12 18.85 -28.06 36.27
N VAL A 13 20.10 -28.46 35.94
CA VAL A 13 21.10 -27.52 35.39
C VAL A 13 20.87 -27.26 33.89
N GLY A 14 20.32 -28.22 33.15
CA GLY A 14 19.87 -28.00 31.76
C GLY A 14 18.61 -27.13 31.64
N VAL A 15 17.73 -27.16 32.65
CA VAL A 15 16.54 -26.30 32.70
C VAL A 15 16.86 -24.89 33.24
N LEU A 16 17.86 -24.74 34.11
CA LEU A 16 18.31 -23.41 34.56
C LEU A 16 19.22 -22.66 33.57
N LEU A 17 19.86 -23.33 32.60
CA LEU A 17 20.57 -22.65 31.49
C LEU A 17 19.66 -22.25 30.31
N LEU A 18 18.42 -22.76 30.26
CA LEU A 18 17.36 -22.29 29.36
C LEU A 18 16.56 -21.10 29.94
N LEU A 19 16.86 -20.69 31.18
CA LEU A 19 16.29 -19.52 31.87
C LEU A 19 17.19 -18.27 31.83
N GLN A 20 18.26 -18.28 31.03
CA GLN A 20 19.19 -17.14 30.85
C GLN A 20 19.28 -16.61 29.41
N LEU A 21 18.44 -17.08 28.50
CA LEU A 21 18.12 -16.30 27.32
C LEU A 21 17.07 -15.26 27.73
N PRO A 22 17.17 -13.99 27.31
CA PRO A 22 16.18 -12.99 27.68
C PRO A 22 14.81 -13.58 27.37
N PRO A 23 13.81 -13.47 28.27
CA PRO A 23 12.46 -13.83 27.88
C PRO A 23 12.22 -13.09 26.58
N PHE A 24 11.75 -13.80 25.55
CA PHE A 24 11.10 -13.16 24.44
C PHE A 24 10.16 -12.15 25.09
N SER A 25 10.57 -10.89 25.02
CA SER A 25 9.72 -9.79 25.30
C SER A 25 8.71 -9.90 24.18
N PHE A 26 7.63 -10.64 24.43
CA PHE A 26 6.37 -10.22 23.89
C PHE A 26 6.33 -8.72 24.18
N PRO A 27 6.02 -7.86 23.20
CA PRO A 27 5.59 -6.52 23.52
C PRO A 27 4.32 -6.64 24.38
N ILE A 28 4.50 -6.91 25.68
CA ILE A 28 3.56 -6.64 26.76
C ILE A 28 3.80 -5.16 27.03
N ASP A 29 3.26 -4.41 26.09
CA ASP A 29 3.00 -2.98 26.02
C ASP A 29 2.81 -2.68 24.53
N LYS A 30 1.85 -3.36 23.90
CA LYS A 30 0.93 -2.58 23.07
C LYS A 30 -0.14 -2.03 24.01
N ALA A 31 0.26 -1.09 24.87
CA ALA A 31 -0.57 0.08 25.02
C ALA A 31 -0.82 0.57 23.60
N ALA A 32 -2.02 0.33 23.09
CA ALA A 32 -2.45 0.84 21.81
C ALA A 32 -2.45 2.36 21.92
N ALA A 33 -1.32 2.98 21.57
CA ALA A 33 -1.11 4.41 21.45
C ALA A 33 -0.45 4.61 20.07
N ASP A 34 -0.92 5.46 19.17
CA ASP A 34 -1.95 6.49 19.17
C ASP A 34 -2.73 6.31 17.87
N THR A 35 -4.04 6.11 17.93
CA THR A 35 -4.86 6.32 16.73
C THR A 35 -5.39 7.74 16.80
N GLU A 36 -4.76 8.64 16.05
CA GLU A 36 -5.38 9.91 15.70
C GLU A 36 -6.58 9.61 14.78
N ILE A 37 -7.75 9.40 15.36
CA ILE A 37 -8.97 9.11 14.60
C ILE A 37 -9.69 10.43 14.35
N THR A 38 -9.79 10.83 13.07
CA THR A 38 -10.65 11.95 12.65
C THR A 38 -11.83 11.38 11.88
N PRO A 39 -13.09 11.56 12.31
CA PRO A 39 -14.25 11.19 11.52
C PRO A 39 -14.26 11.97 10.18
N LEU A 40 -14.66 11.30 9.09
CA LEU A 40 -14.55 11.81 7.72
C LEU A 40 -15.51 12.98 7.40
N SER A 41 -16.56 13.16 8.21
CA SER A 41 -17.65 14.14 8.02
C SER A 41 -18.38 14.38 9.36
N TYR A 42 -19.41 15.23 9.38
CA TYR A 42 -20.26 15.49 10.55
C TYR A 42 -21.72 15.71 10.18
N TYR A 43 -22.62 15.57 11.16
CA TYR A 43 -23.96 16.14 11.08
C TYR A 43 -23.93 17.59 11.57
N ALA A 44 -24.34 18.52 10.72
CA ALA A 44 -24.50 19.92 11.09
C ALA A 44 -25.94 20.17 11.55
N ASP A 45 -26.09 20.69 12.76
CA ASP A 45 -27.35 21.21 13.26
C ASP A 45 -27.09 22.54 13.93
N LYS A 46 -27.46 23.61 13.22
CA LYS A 46 -27.24 25.00 13.62
C LYS A 46 -25.77 25.28 13.91
N ASN A 47 -25.44 25.73 15.12
CA ASN A 47 -24.06 25.98 15.55
C ASN A 47 -23.34 24.72 16.03
N ASN A 48 -24.05 23.60 16.17
CA ASN A 48 -23.48 22.35 16.66
C ASN A 48 -23.00 21.45 15.51
N ARG A 49 -21.92 20.73 15.77
CA ARG A 49 -21.36 19.70 14.91
C ARG A 49 -21.33 18.40 15.69
N TYR A 50 -22.05 17.41 15.19
CA TYR A 50 -22.17 16.10 15.82
C TYR A 50 -21.32 15.08 15.08
N PHE A 51 -20.48 14.37 15.83
CA PHE A 51 -19.61 13.31 15.34
C PHE A 51 -19.79 12.06 16.18
N VAL A 52 -19.74 10.88 15.55
CA VAL A 52 -19.71 9.62 16.27
C VAL A 52 -18.33 8.96 16.12
N GLY A 53 -17.57 8.93 17.22
CA GLY A 53 -16.34 8.15 17.33
C GLY A 53 -16.66 6.70 17.69
N MET A 54 -15.97 5.75 17.07
CA MET A 54 -16.14 4.31 17.34
C MET A 54 -14.95 3.81 18.15
N MET A 55 -15.04 3.92 19.47
CA MET A 55 -14.06 3.31 20.35
C MET A 55 -14.29 1.80 20.41
N TYR A 56 -13.24 1.04 20.72
CA TYR A 56 -13.36 -0.41 20.85
C TYR A 56 -12.37 -0.98 21.87
N PHE A 57 -12.65 -2.19 22.33
CA PHE A 57 -11.76 -2.98 23.17
C PHE A 57 -11.62 -4.40 22.61
N ASP A 58 -10.37 -4.85 22.43
CA ASP A 58 -10.03 -6.15 21.83
C ASP A 58 -9.63 -7.16 22.90
N MET A 59 -10.32 -8.29 22.93
CA MET A 59 -10.08 -9.39 23.87
C MET A 59 -9.51 -10.58 23.12
N TRP A 60 -8.36 -11.06 23.57
CA TRP A 60 -7.63 -12.14 22.94
C TRP A 60 -7.54 -13.35 23.87
N LYS A 61 -7.81 -14.53 23.32
CA LYS A 61 -7.60 -15.83 23.95
C LYS A 61 -6.49 -16.56 23.22
N ASN A 62 -5.47 -16.99 23.95
CA ASN A 62 -4.31 -17.67 23.39
C ASN A 62 -4.57 -19.17 23.14
N ILE A 63 -3.57 -19.87 22.58
CA ILE A 63 -3.64 -21.31 22.29
C ILE A 63 -3.79 -22.21 23.53
N ALA A 64 -3.46 -21.70 24.72
CA ALA A 64 -3.69 -22.39 25.99
C ALA A 64 -5.13 -22.19 26.52
N GLY A 65 -6.00 -21.59 25.72
CA GLY A 65 -7.38 -21.27 26.11
C GLY A 65 -7.50 -20.14 27.14
N THR A 66 -6.42 -19.40 27.40
CA THR A 66 -6.37 -18.34 28.42
C THR A 66 -6.55 -16.97 27.77
N TRP A 67 -7.41 -16.14 28.36
CA TRP A 67 -7.55 -14.75 27.96
C TRP A 67 -6.33 -13.93 28.41
N VAL A 68 -5.73 -13.19 27.50
CA VAL A 68 -4.44 -12.50 27.74
C VAL A 68 -4.54 -10.99 27.76
N THR A 69 -5.63 -10.40 27.25
CA THR A 69 -5.79 -8.93 27.28
C THR A 69 -6.05 -8.42 28.71
N ASN A 70 -5.25 -7.44 29.15
CA ASN A 70 -5.45 -6.60 30.35
C ASN A 70 -6.01 -7.35 31.58
N GLY A 71 -5.32 -8.41 32.02
CA GLY A 71 -5.73 -9.18 33.20
C GLY A 71 -6.81 -10.22 32.92
N GLY A 72 -6.87 -10.76 31.70
CA GLY A 72 -7.76 -11.86 31.33
C GLY A 72 -9.20 -11.46 31.08
N LYS A 73 -9.41 -10.26 30.51
CA LYS A 73 -10.73 -9.75 30.15
C LYS A 73 -11.40 -10.65 29.10
N GLN A 74 -12.70 -10.88 29.28
CA GLN A 74 -13.47 -11.80 28.44
C GLN A 74 -14.80 -11.16 28.03
N PRO A 75 -15.30 -11.44 26.81
CA PRO A 75 -16.60 -10.97 26.37
C PRO A 75 -17.73 -11.65 27.16
N GLY A 76 -18.75 -10.88 27.53
CA GLY A 76 -19.98 -11.39 28.15
C GLY A 76 -19.87 -11.83 29.62
N LYS A 77 -18.77 -11.49 30.31
CA LYS A 77 -18.54 -11.86 31.73
C LYS A 77 -18.77 -10.73 32.73
N GLY A 78 -19.36 -9.61 32.32
CA GLY A 78 -19.60 -8.45 33.19
C GLY A 78 -18.30 -7.75 33.61
N MET A 79 -17.24 -7.88 32.81
CA MET A 79 -15.96 -7.24 33.06
C MET A 79 -15.90 -5.89 32.36
N HIS A 80 -15.06 -4.98 32.86
CA HIS A 80 -14.79 -3.70 32.20
C HIS A 80 -13.38 -3.67 31.60
N GLY A 81 -13.22 -2.93 30.49
CA GLY A 81 -11.96 -2.68 29.80
C GLY A 81 -11.82 -1.21 29.43
N GLU A 82 -10.62 -0.65 29.62
CA GLU A 82 -10.32 0.74 29.26
C GLU A 82 -9.98 0.87 27.77
N ALA A 83 -10.81 1.58 27.03
CA ALA A 83 -10.55 2.00 25.67
C ALA A 83 -10.09 3.47 25.69
N THR A 84 -8.91 3.78 25.18
CA THR A 84 -8.35 5.13 25.13
C THR A 84 -8.06 5.51 23.68
N PHE A 85 -8.62 6.63 23.23
CA PHE A 85 -8.50 7.14 21.86
C PHE A 85 -8.32 8.66 21.88
N THR A 86 -7.56 9.21 20.93
CA THR A 86 -7.37 10.65 20.78
C THR A 86 -8.03 11.12 19.49
N TYR A 87 -9.06 11.96 19.62
CA TYR A 87 -9.79 12.52 18.49
C TYR A 87 -9.35 13.96 18.21
N LYS A 88 -9.15 14.30 16.93
CA LYS A 88 -8.79 15.66 16.50
C LYS A 88 -9.87 16.21 15.58
N PHE A 89 -10.29 17.45 15.83
CA PHE A 89 -11.26 18.16 15.00
C PHE A 89 -10.71 19.51 14.58
N SER A 90 -10.97 19.92 13.34
CA SER A 90 -10.58 21.23 12.82
C SER A 90 -11.74 21.87 12.07
N PHE A 91 -11.99 23.14 12.36
CA PHE A 91 -13.02 23.98 11.77
C PHE A 91 -12.37 25.29 11.29
N PRO A 92 -11.58 25.26 10.21
CA PRO A 92 -10.87 26.44 9.73
C PRO A 92 -11.81 27.62 9.53
N GLY A 93 -11.54 28.76 10.19
CA GLY A 93 -12.37 29.96 10.12
C GLY A 93 -13.43 30.11 11.22
N ARG A 94 -13.72 29.05 12.00
CA ARG A 94 -14.65 29.09 13.12
C ARG A 94 -13.96 28.73 14.42
N LYS A 95 -14.17 29.55 15.45
CA LYS A 95 -13.69 29.23 16.80
C LYS A 95 -14.63 28.25 17.48
N ILE A 96 -14.04 27.33 18.21
CA ILE A 96 -14.76 26.34 19.02
C ILE A 96 -15.17 26.98 20.33
N LYS A 97 -16.47 27.03 20.59
CA LYS A 97 -17.07 27.62 21.80
C LYS A 97 -17.20 26.62 22.92
N SER A 98 -17.64 25.41 22.61
CA SER A 98 -17.77 24.32 23.59
C SER A 98 -17.58 22.96 22.92
N VAL A 99 -17.15 21.99 23.72
CA VAL A 99 -16.94 20.60 23.31
C VAL A 99 -17.54 19.71 24.39
N GLU A 100 -18.39 18.77 23.99
CA GLU A 100 -18.99 17.78 24.88
C GLU A 100 -18.85 16.39 24.26
N ALA A 101 -18.35 15.43 25.03
CA ALA A 101 -18.35 14.02 24.68
C ALA A 101 -19.31 13.24 25.59
N SER A 102 -20.19 12.45 24.99
CA SER A 102 -21.16 11.60 25.69
C SER A 102 -21.27 10.23 25.03
N LEU A 103 -21.84 9.24 25.73
CA LEU A 103 -22.16 7.96 25.10
C LEU A 103 -23.19 8.18 23.97
N TYR A 104 -22.97 7.56 22.82
CA TYR A 104 -23.95 7.58 21.73
C TYR A 104 -24.94 6.43 21.90
N LYS A 105 -26.19 6.74 22.25
CA LYS A 105 -27.23 5.74 22.56
C LYS A 105 -28.53 6.01 21.80
N PRO A 106 -28.63 5.66 20.51
CA PRO A 106 -29.81 5.97 19.70
C PRO A 106 -31.08 5.26 20.20
N ASN A 107 -30.93 4.15 20.93
CA ASN A 107 -32.05 3.34 21.42
C ASN A 107 -32.61 3.78 22.79
N ASP A 108 -31.98 4.75 23.46
CA ASP A 108 -32.52 5.34 24.68
C ASP A 108 -33.84 6.06 24.38
N GLU A 109 -34.83 6.00 25.28
CA GLU A 109 -36.18 6.53 25.04
C GLU A 109 -36.18 8.00 24.62
N ASN A 110 -35.29 8.81 25.19
CA ASN A 110 -35.15 10.23 24.86
C ASN A 110 -34.60 10.46 23.45
N ASN A 111 -33.76 9.55 22.94
CA ASN A 111 -33.10 9.69 21.63
C ASN A 111 -33.94 9.09 20.50
N LYS A 112 -34.74 8.05 20.79
CA LYS A 112 -35.72 7.49 19.84
C LYS A 112 -36.74 8.52 19.33
N LEU A 113 -37.03 9.53 20.15
CA LEU A 113 -37.92 10.64 19.80
C LEU A 113 -37.26 11.69 18.90
N ASN A 114 -35.93 11.63 18.72
CA ASN A 114 -35.18 12.51 17.83
C ASN A 114 -34.81 11.76 16.53
N PRO A 115 -35.56 11.96 15.42
CA PRO A 115 -35.32 11.24 14.16
C PRO A 115 -33.96 11.54 13.53
N ASP A 116 -33.27 12.59 13.95
CA ASP A 116 -31.94 12.95 13.45
C ASP A 116 -30.80 12.26 14.22
N TYR A 117 -31.08 11.64 15.36
CA TYR A 117 -30.04 11.06 16.22
C TYR A 117 -29.30 9.90 15.53
N ILE A 118 -30.00 9.10 14.72
CA ILE A 118 -29.39 8.07 13.85
C ILE A 118 -28.55 8.73 12.73
N LYS A 119 -29.03 9.85 12.17
CA LYS A 119 -28.32 10.60 11.12
C LYS A 119 -26.97 11.14 11.61
N TYR A 120 -26.79 11.34 12.92
CA TYR A 120 -25.49 11.73 13.49
C TYR A 120 -24.42 10.69 13.18
N PHE A 121 -24.75 9.39 13.22
CA PHE A 121 -23.85 8.32 12.84
C PHE A 121 -23.62 8.32 11.33
N GLU A 122 -24.70 8.23 10.55
CA GLU A 122 -24.66 8.07 9.08
C GLU A 122 -24.02 9.26 8.35
N LYS A 123 -24.07 10.46 8.93
CA LYS A 123 -23.41 11.65 8.34
C LYS A 123 -21.98 11.85 8.82
N SER A 124 -21.60 11.32 9.98
CA SER A 124 -20.23 11.46 10.49
C SER A 124 -19.30 10.34 10.06
N ARG A 125 -19.85 9.23 9.55
CA ARG A 125 -19.11 8.05 9.15
C ARG A 125 -19.62 7.48 7.82
N SER A 126 -18.80 6.65 7.17
CA SER A 126 -19.13 5.98 5.91
C SER A 126 -19.77 4.60 6.09
N ASP A 127 -19.87 4.12 7.33
CA ASP A 127 -20.38 2.81 7.70
C ASP A 127 -21.79 2.92 8.35
N SER A 128 -22.55 1.82 8.36
CA SER A 128 -23.94 1.82 8.86
C SER A 128 -24.00 1.46 10.34
N TYR A 129 -24.77 2.22 11.14
CA TYR A 129 -24.97 1.92 12.56
C TYR A 129 -25.58 0.53 12.78
N GLU A 130 -26.46 0.09 11.88
CA GLU A 130 -27.15 -1.20 11.95
C GLU A 130 -26.17 -2.38 11.89
N GLU A 131 -25.02 -2.23 11.23
CA GLU A 131 -23.99 -3.27 11.16
C GLU A 131 -23.29 -3.47 12.52
N TYR A 132 -23.19 -2.39 13.31
CA TYR A 132 -22.47 -2.39 14.58
C TYR A 132 -23.35 -2.61 15.79
N VAL A 133 -24.65 -2.32 15.70
CA VAL A 133 -25.57 -2.29 16.86
C VAL A 133 -25.50 -3.55 17.73
N ARG A 134 -25.29 -4.71 17.10
CA ARG A 134 -25.19 -6.00 17.77
C ARG A 134 -23.90 -6.22 18.58
N TYR A 135 -22.84 -5.46 18.25
CA TYR A 135 -21.50 -5.53 18.83
C TYR A 135 -21.19 -4.41 19.83
N ILE A 136 -22.14 -3.49 20.03
CA ILE A 136 -21.97 -2.35 20.94
C ILE A 136 -22.05 -2.83 22.39
N SER A 137 -21.26 -2.20 23.25
CA SER A 137 -21.27 -2.41 24.68
C SER A 137 -22.64 -2.14 25.29
N LYS A 138 -23.15 -3.15 25.98
CA LYS A 138 -24.36 -3.14 26.79
C LYS A 138 -24.00 -2.95 28.25
N GLY A 139 -24.46 -1.85 28.83
CA GLY A 139 -24.29 -1.57 30.26
C GLY A 139 -23.22 -0.54 30.60
N THR A 140 -22.47 -0.01 29.62
CA THR A 140 -21.62 1.17 29.84
C THR A 140 -22.49 2.39 30.14
N VAL A 141 -22.16 3.10 31.22
CA VAL A 141 -22.87 4.28 31.70
C VAL A 141 -22.01 5.54 31.59
N LYS A 142 -22.63 6.72 31.76
CA LYS A 142 -21.95 8.01 31.57
C LYS A 142 -20.71 8.15 32.48
N ASP A 143 -20.79 7.63 33.70
CA ASP A 143 -19.70 7.69 34.69
C ASP A 143 -18.49 6.81 34.33
N ASP A 144 -18.62 5.94 33.33
CA ASP A 144 -17.50 5.15 32.79
C ASP A 144 -16.60 5.98 31.85
N ILE A 145 -17.07 7.13 31.38
CA ILE A 145 -16.23 8.08 30.66
C ILE A 145 -15.34 8.77 31.70
N ARG A 146 -14.03 8.56 31.60
CA ARG A 146 -13.07 9.23 32.49
C ARG A 146 -13.04 10.72 32.22
N SER A 147 -12.64 11.48 33.24
CA SER A 147 -12.38 12.91 33.05
C SER A 147 -11.30 13.11 31.99
N TYR A 148 -11.57 14.02 31.06
CA TYR A 148 -10.65 14.42 30.00
C TYR A 148 -10.49 15.94 30.00
N GLN A 149 -9.36 16.41 29.50
CA GLN A 149 -9.09 17.85 29.35
C GLN A 149 -9.43 18.27 27.93
N ILE A 150 -10.32 19.25 27.79
CA ILE A 150 -10.64 19.83 26.48
C ILE A 150 -9.56 20.84 26.12
N GLN A 151 -8.87 20.60 25.01
CA GLN A 151 -7.88 21.52 24.46
C GLN A 151 -8.46 22.23 23.22
N GLY A 152 -8.16 23.51 23.03
CA GLY A 152 -8.51 24.22 21.79
C GLY A 152 -9.85 24.98 21.78
N VAL A 153 -10.54 25.12 22.91
CA VAL A 153 -11.65 26.09 23.06
C VAL A 153 -11.11 27.51 22.79
N GLY A 154 -11.81 28.28 21.97
CA GLY A 154 -11.39 29.60 21.47
C GLY A 154 -10.45 29.55 20.25
N THR A 155 -10.11 28.37 19.76
CA THR A 155 -9.30 28.15 18.55
C THR A 155 -10.11 27.44 17.46
N ASP A 156 -9.53 27.26 16.27
CA ASP A 156 -10.18 26.59 15.13
C ASP A 156 -9.91 25.08 15.08
N SER A 157 -9.30 24.50 16.11
CA SER A 157 -9.09 23.05 16.22
C SER A 157 -9.09 22.58 17.67
N THR A 158 -9.48 21.33 17.91
CA THR A 158 -9.50 20.72 19.24
C THR A 158 -8.95 19.30 19.19
N ILE A 159 -8.28 18.89 20.27
CA ILE A 159 -7.80 17.53 20.48
C ILE A 159 -8.46 17.03 21.76
N ILE A 160 -9.12 15.87 21.67
CA ILE A 160 -9.90 15.25 22.74
C ILE A 160 -9.32 13.86 23.02
N PRO A 161 -8.45 13.72 24.03
CA PRO A 161 -8.06 12.41 24.54
C PRO A 161 -9.19 11.85 25.41
N ILE A 162 -9.88 10.81 24.95
CA ILE A 162 -11.00 10.20 25.67
C ILE A 162 -10.66 8.77 26.08
N THR A 163 -10.93 8.46 27.35
CA THR A 163 -10.83 7.11 27.91
C THR A 163 -12.19 6.69 28.45
N VAL A 164 -12.66 5.51 28.05
CA VAL A 164 -13.92 4.93 28.51
C VAL A 164 -13.65 3.56 29.10
N ASN A 165 -14.06 3.37 30.35
CA ASN A 165 -14.04 2.08 31.03
C ASN A 165 -15.26 1.26 30.60
N MET A 166 -15.26 0.75 29.38
CA MET A 166 -16.44 0.13 28.77
C MET A 166 -16.75 -1.26 29.36
N MET A 167 -18.05 -1.55 29.51
CA MET A 167 -18.56 -2.88 29.83
C MET A 167 -18.32 -3.83 28.65
N LEU A 168 -17.69 -4.97 28.89
CA LEU A 168 -17.33 -5.96 27.87
C LEU A 168 -18.45 -6.98 27.63
N ASN A 169 -19.70 -6.56 27.74
CA ASN A 169 -20.86 -7.31 27.31
C ASN A 169 -21.39 -6.63 26.07
N ALA A 170 -21.57 -7.35 24.96
CA ALA A 170 -22.18 -6.77 23.78
C ALA A 170 -23.72 -6.81 23.89
N GLU A 171 -24.42 -5.98 23.12
CA GLU A 171 -25.88 -5.99 23.04
C GLU A 171 -26.43 -7.35 22.59
N VAL A 172 -25.75 -7.99 21.64
CA VAL A 172 -26.10 -9.32 21.14
C VAL A 172 -24.91 -10.27 21.21
N ILE A 173 -23.80 -9.92 20.55
CA ILE A 173 -22.58 -10.75 20.47
C ILE A 173 -21.35 -9.86 20.33
N ALA A 174 -20.16 -10.33 20.73
CA ALA A 174 -18.91 -9.64 20.37
C ALA A 174 -18.56 -9.90 18.90
N LYS A 175 -17.86 -8.97 18.24
CA LYS A 175 -17.40 -9.13 16.85
C LYS A 175 -16.19 -10.04 16.83
N ASP A 176 -16.23 -11.13 16.07
CA ASP A 176 -15.01 -11.92 15.79
C ASP A 176 -14.09 -11.08 14.89
N ILE A 177 -12.88 -10.83 15.37
CA ILE A 177 -11.85 -10.06 14.66
C ILE A 177 -10.60 -10.90 14.41
N LYS A 178 -10.66 -12.22 14.62
CA LYS A 178 -9.51 -13.10 14.43
C LYS A 178 -9.01 -13.06 12.99
N GLU A 179 -9.90 -13.23 12.02
CA GLU A 179 -9.53 -13.17 10.60
C GLU A 179 -9.05 -11.77 10.19
N GLU A 180 -9.66 -10.71 10.73
CA GLU A 180 -9.27 -9.31 10.48
C GLU A 180 -7.88 -8.98 11.06
N SER A 181 -7.59 -9.46 12.27
CA SER A 181 -6.43 -9.01 13.06
C SER A 181 -5.26 -10.00 13.09
N CYS A 182 -5.52 -11.29 12.87
CA CYS A 182 -4.51 -12.33 12.83
C CYS A 182 -4.99 -13.55 12.01
N PRO A 183 -5.05 -13.44 10.67
CA PRO A 183 -5.54 -14.51 9.80
C PRO A 183 -4.69 -15.78 9.87
N THR A 184 -3.43 -15.67 10.32
CA THR A 184 -2.50 -16.79 10.48
C THR A 184 -2.44 -17.35 11.91
N CYS A 185 -3.25 -16.83 12.84
CA CYS A 185 -3.26 -17.33 14.22
C CYS A 185 -3.82 -18.76 14.27
N ALA A 186 -3.26 -19.58 15.17
CA ALA A 186 -3.69 -20.96 15.39
C ALA A 186 -5.21 -21.04 15.64
N LYS A 187 -5.83 -22.18 15.31
CA LYS A 187 -7.29 -22.34 15.35
C LYS A 187 -7.88 -22.04 16.74
N GLU A 188 -7.12 -22.33 17.78
CA GLU A 188 -7.44 -22.17 19.20
C GLU A 188 -7.38 -20.71 19.68
N VAL A 189 -6.73 -19.83 18.92
CA VAL A 189 -6.75 -18.39 19.22
C VAL A 189 -8.13 -17.85 18.90
N GLU A 190 -8.69 -17.09 19.83
CA GLU A 190 -9.92 -16.31 19.63
C GLU A 190 -9.61 -14.83 19.80
N ALA A 191 -10.23 -13.98 18.99
CA ALA A 191 -10.08 -12.53 19.09
C ALA A 191 -11.44 -11.86 18.91
N TRP A 192 -11.87 -11.13 19.93
CA TRP A 192 -13.21 -10.55 19.99
C TRP A 192 -13.14 -9.06 20.26
N ARG A 193 -13.93 -8.28 19.53
CA ARG A 193 -14.03 -6.82 19.67
C ARG A 193 -15.43 -6.41 20.14
N ILE A 194 -15.48 -5.48 21.09
CA ILE A 194 -16.70 -4.77 21.49
C ILE A 194 -16.50 -3.29 21.23
N PHE A 195 -17.52 -2.65 20.66
CA PHE A 195 -17.48 -1.23 20.34
C PHE A 195 -18.21 -0.40 21.40
N GLN A 196 -17.74 0.82 21.63
CA GLN A 196 -18.44 1.84 22.38
C GLN A 196 -18.46 3.12 21.54
N PRO A 197 -19.60 3.45 20.89
CA PRO A 197 -19.71 4.70 20.18
C PRO A 197 -19.79 5.87 21.17
N ILE A 198 -19.10 6.96 20.84
CA ILE A 198 -19.09 8.23 21.57
C ILE A 198 -19.58 9.33 20.65
N LEU A 199 -20.55 10.11 21.11
CA LEU A 199 -21.03 11.31 20.46
C LEU A 199 -20.18 12.51 20.93
N PHE A 200 -19.54 13.18 19.98
CA PHE A 200 -18.94 14.48 20.21
C PHE A 200 -19.89 15.55 19.68
N LYS A 201 -20.26 16.50 20.53
CA LYS A 201 -21.00 17.71 20.19
C LYS A 201 -20.06 18.90 20.32
N ILE A 202 -19.78 19.56 19.20
CA ILE A 202 -18.90 20.73 19.16
C ILE A 202 -19.72 21.94 18.74
N GLU A 203 -19.81 22.94 19.60
CA GLU A 203 -20.46 24.22 19.30
C GLU A 203 -19.43 25.20 18.73
N LEU A 204 -19.77 25.83 17.61
CA LEU A 204 -18.91 26.78 16.91
C LEU A 204 -19.47 28.20 17.00
N GLU A 205 -18.58 29.19 17.14
CA GLU A 205 -18.95 30.61 17.16
C GLU A 205 -19.59 31.05 15.83
N SER A 206 -20.48 32.04 15.91
CA SER A 206 -21.14 32.71 14.78
C SER A 206 -21.23 34.23 15.05
N SER A 207 -21.35 35.04 14.00
CA SER A 207 -21.35 36.51 14.14
C SER A 207 -22.39 37.22 13.28
N LEU A 208 -23.12 38.17 13.88
CA LEU A 208 -23.97 39.15 13.22
C LEU A 208 -23.29 40.51 13.23
N ILE A 209 -23.11 41.12 12.05
CA ILE A 209 -22.54 42.45 11.89
C ILE A 209 -23.46 43.33 11.03
N VAL A 210 -24.01 44.40 11.61
CA VAL A 210 -24.77 45.43 10.88
C VAL A 210 -24.05 46.77 11.00
N LYS A 211 -23.69 47.36 9.86
CA LYS A 211 -22.95 48.64 9.78
C LYS A 211 -23.67 49.61 8.85
N HIS A 212 -23.48 50.91 9.07
CA HIS A 212 -24.19 51.98 8.40
C HIS A 212 -23.22 52.83 7.58
N PHE A 213 -23.61 53.18 6.36
CA PHE A 213 -22.78 53.94 5.42
C PHE A 213 -23.61 54.95 4.65
N THR A 214 -22.97 55.99 4.12
CA THR A 214 -23.56 56.83 3.07
C THR A 214 -23.49 56.12 1.71
N THR A 215 -24.29 56.53 0.72
CA THR A 215 -24.25 55.97 -0.65
C THR A 215 -22.90 56.15 -1.35
N ASP A 216 -22.10 57.16 -0.96
CA ASP A 216 -20.70 57.37 -1.38
C ASP A 216 -19.67 56.58 -0.53
N GLY A 217 -20.13 55.74 0.40
CA GLY A 217 -19.31 54.75 1.12
C GLY A 217 -18.66 55.23 2.42
N LYS A 218 -18.99 56.43 2.92
CA LYS A 218 -18.48 56.93 4.22
C LYS A 218 -19.20 56.23 5.37
N SER A 219 -18.49 55.85 6.42
CA SER A 219 -19.10 55.19 7.57
C SER A 219 -19.96 56.15 8.38
N LEU A 220 -21.19 55.72 8.69
CA LEU A 220 -22.14 56.39 9.57
C LEU A 220 -22.26 55.67 10.93
N ASN A 221 -21.33 54.78 11.28
CA ASN A 221 -21.38 54.02 12.54
C ASN A 221 -21.32 54.91 13.81
N ASN A 222 -20.85 56.15 13.68
CA ASN A 222 -20.87 57.14 14.77
C ASN A 222 -22.21 57.90 14.88
N VAL A 223 -23.08 57.78 13.86
CA VAL A 223 -24.42 58.40 13.79
C VAL A 223 -25.50 57.37 14.09
N PHE A 224 -25.34 56.16 13.56
CA PHE A 224 -26.18 54.99 13.82
C PHE A 224 -25.32 53.90 14.46
N SER A 225 -25.66 53.50 15.68
CA SER A 225 -24.89 52.47 16.42
C SER A 225 -24.83 51.17 15.61
N PRO A 226 -23.64 50.64 15.28
CA PRO A 226 -23.52 49.36 14.61
C PRO A 226 -23.98 48.23 15.54
N ILE A 227 -24.50 47.14 14.96
CA ILE A 227 -24.85 45.92 15.69
C ILE A 227 -23.74 44.92 15.45
N GLU A 228 -23.09 44.47 16.52
CA GLU A 228 -22.15 43.35 16.51
C GLU A 228 -22.60 42.39 17.62
N ASP A 229 -23.20 41.26 17.25
CA ASP A 229 -23.81 40.29 18.18
C ASP A 229 -23.55 38.84 17.71
N GLU A 230 -23.85 37.85 18.55
CA GLU A 230 -23.81 36.43 18.20
C GLU A 230 -25.11 36.00 17.50
N LEU A 231 -25.00 35.22 16.43
CA LEU A 231 -26.19 34.63 15.79
C LEU A 231 -26.65 33.42 16.58
N LYS A 232 -27.79 33.55 17.26
CA LYS A 232 -28.44 32.47 18.00
C LYS A 232 -29.36 31.70 17.08
N ALA A 233 -29.27 30.38 17.14
CA ALA A 233 -30.07 29.51 16.31
C ALA A 233 -31.58 29.65 16.60
N ASP A 234 -32.40 29.53 15.56
CA ASP A 234 -33.86 29.73 15.57
C ASP A 234 -34.33 31.14 15.96
N GLN A 235 -33.41 32.06 16.22
CA GLN A 235 -33.77 33.45 16.47
C GLN A 235 -34.11 34.12 15.14
N LEU A 236 -35.27 34.79 15.12
CA LEU A 236 -35.66 35.68 14.03
C LEU A 236 -34.87 36.98 14.14
N TYR A 237 -34.18 37.34 13.07
CA TYR A 237 -33.45 38.59 12.94
C TYR A 237 -34.14 39.46 11.88
N ASP A 238 -34.72 40.56 12.35
CA ASP A 238 -35.33 41.60 11.50
C ASP A 238 -34.49 42.88 11.56
N PHE A 239 -34.40 43.57 10.42
CA PHE A 239 -33.52 44.71 10.26
C PHE A 239 -34.31 45.95 9.85
N THR A 240 -34.85 46.66 10.85
CA THR A 240 -35.51 47.95 10.63
C THR A 240 -34.45 49.06 10.61
N PRO A 241 -34.29 49.79 9.49
CA PRO A 241 -33.29 50.85 9.41
C PRO A 241 -33.59 51.99 10.39
N PRO A 242 -32.63 52.44 11.22
CA PRO A 242 -32.82 53.60 12.09
C PRO A 242 -32.96 54.89 11.28
N THR A 243 -33.73 55.87 11.79
CA THR A 243 -34.03 57.15 11.13
C THR A 243 -33.17 58.30 11.67
N ASN A 244 -32.81 59.25 10.80
CA ASN A 244 -32.06 60.46 11.19
C ASN A 244 -32.46 61.66 10.32
N PRO A 245 -32.66 62.88 10.88
CA PRO A 245 -33.08 64.06 10.10
C PRO A 245 -32.11 64.48 8.98
N LYS A 246 -30.81 64.15 9.07
CA LYS A 246 -29.79 64.50 8.07
C LYS A 246 -29.60 63.44 6.98
N TYR A 247 -30.11 62.22 7.18
CA TYR A 247 -29.80 61.07 6.33
C TYR A 247 -31.06 60.26 6.01
N GLU A 248 -31.39 60.13 4.74
CA GLU A 248 -32.51 59.34 4.23
C GLU A 248 -32.01 57.94 3.84
N TYR A 249 -32.67 56.88 4.32
CA TYR A 249 -32.30 55.50 4.01
C TYR A 249 -32.57 55.16 2.54
N VAL A 250 -31.60 54.51 1.88
CA VAL A 250 -31.63 54.21 0.43
C VAL A 250 -31.75 52.73 0.14
N GLY A 251 -31.12 51.86 0.95
CA GLY A 251 -31.10 50.42 0.70
C GLY A 251 -29.97 49.71 1.44
N TYR A 252 -29.69 48.46 1.10
CA TYR A 252 -28.71 47.65 1.81
C TYR A 252 -27.84 46.79 0.89
N LYS A 253 -26.75 46.26 1.43
CA LYS A 253 -25.99 45.12 0.90
C LYS A 253 -25.83 44.09 1.99
N LYS A 254 -25.90 42.79 1.67
CA LYS A 254 -25.70 41.71 2.65
C LYS A 254 -24.71 40.65 2.15
N SER A 255 -24.11 39.91 3.09
CA SER A 255 -23.20 38.80 2.84
C SER A 255 -23.31 37.76 3.96
N THR A 256 -23.32 36.49 3.58
CA THR A 256 -23.26 35.33 4.48
C THR A 256 -21.93 34.59 4.38
N THR A 257 -20.95 35.14 3.66
CA THR A 257 -19.71 34.45 3.27
C THR A 257 -18.51 34.77 4.17
N GLY A 258 -18.71 35.54 5.24
CA GLY A 258 -17.64 36.10 6.06
C GLY A 258 -16.86 37.27 5.43
N LYS A 259 -17.14 37.60 4.16
CA LYS A 259 -16.60 38.79 3.48
C LYS A 259 -17.57 39.98 3.59
N PRO A 260 -17.07 41.23 3.57
CA PRO A 260 -17.91 42.42 3.46
C PRO A 260 -18.88 42.32 2.26
N PRO A 261 -20.14 42.75 2.40
CA PRO A 261 -21.09 42.81 1.31
C PRO A 261 -20.58 43.62 0.10
N SER A 262 -20.67 43.04 -1.10
CA SER A 262 -20.21 43.64 -2.37
C SER A 262 -21.34 43.67 -3.41
N GLY A 263 -21.20 44.49 -4.46
CA GLY A 263 -22.22 44.67 -5.51
C GLY A 263 -23.01 45.97 -5.35
N ASP A 264 -24.12 46.11 -6.08
CA ASP A 264 -25.00 47.29 -6.05
C ASP A 264 -25.81 47.39 -4.75
N ILE A 265 -26.28 48.59 -4.40
CA ILE A 265 -27.18 48.81 -3.25
C ILE A 265 -28.56 48.28 -3.62
N LEU A 266 -29.05 47.28 -2.88
CA LEU A 266 -30.38 46.71 -3.08
C LEU A 266 -31.44 47.62 -2.44
N PRO A 267 -32.48 48.05 -3.17
CA PRO A 267 -33.55 48.87 -2.60
C PRO A 267 -34.41 48.08 -1.60
N GLY A 268 -34.98 48.77 -0.61
CA GLY A 268 -35.83 48.16 0.44
C GLY A 268 -35.09 47.86 1.75
N ILE A 269 -35.75 47.19 2.69
CA ILE A 269 -35.15 46.75 3.96
C ILE A 269 -34.47 45.39 3.78
N VAL A 270 -33.46 45.08 4.62
CA VAL A 270 -32.84 43.75 4.60
C VAL A 270 -33.92 42.73 4.96
N PRO A 271 -34.18 41.71 4.12
CA PRO A 271 -35.14 40.67 4.44
C PRO A 271 -34.76 40.00 5.75
N GLY A 272 -35.71 39.95 6.68
CA GLY A 272 -35.53 39.22 7.92
C GLY A 272 -35.32 37.74 7.65
N PHE A 273 -34.59 37.08 8.54
CA PHE A 273 -34.35 35.65 8.45
C PHE A 273 -34.31 35.01 9.83
N THR A 274 -34.73 33.75 9.90
CA THR A 274 -34.48 32.91 11.06
C THR A 274 -33.13 32.23 10.88
N TYR A 275 -32.22 32.40 11.84
CA TYR A 275 -30.88 31.81 11.70
C TYR A 275 -30.90 30.29 11.91
N ASP A 276 -30.54 29.55 10.87
CA ASP A 276 -30.52 28.09 10.84
C ASP A 276 -29.10 27.49 10.95
N GLY A 277 -28.06 28.33 11.09
CA GLY A 277 -26.65 27.91 11.15
C GLY A 277 -26.00 27.62 9.79
N SER A 278 -26.66 27.96 8.68
CA SER A 278 -26.15 27.74 7.32
C SER A 278 -24.92 28.57 6.95
N PHE A 279 -24.58 29.58 7.74
CA PHE A 279 -23.39 30.42 7.55
C PHE A 279 -22.77 30.84 8.89
N GLU A 280 -21.48 31.14 8.85
CA GLU A 280 -20.67 31.47 10.04
C GLU A 280 -20.86 32.93 10.46
N GLN A 281 -21.11 33.80 9.49
CA GLN A 281 -21.24 35.23 9.71
C GLN A 281 -22.27 35.84 8.76
N PHE A 282 -23.21 36.62 9.31
CA PHE A 282 -24.07 37.50 8.55
C PHE A 282 -23.57 38.94 8.67
N THR A 283 -23.28 39.58 7.54
CA THR A 283 -22.95 41.00 7.50
C THR A 283 -23.96 41.75 6.65
N ALA A 284 -24.55 42.82 7.17
CA ALA A 284 -25.41 43.73 6.43
C ALA A 284 -24.91 45.18 6.53
N TYR A 285 -24.77 45.85 5.39
CA TYR A 285 -24.42 47.26 5.28
C TYR A 285 -25.65 48.04 4.85
N LEU A 286 -26.13 48.94 5.70
CA LEU A 286 -27.27 49.83 5.47
C LEU A 286 -26.78 51.16 4.90
N TYR A 287 -27.36 51.59 3.77
CA TYR A 287 -26.92 52.77 3.03
C TYR A 287 -27.92 53.92 3.12
N TYR A 288 -27.41 55.13 3.30
CA TYR A 288 -28.17 56.37 3.45
C TYR A 288 -27.64 57.46 2.50
N LYS A 289 -28.50 58.37 2.04
CA LYS A 289 -28.08 59.60 1.34
C LYS A 289 -28.32 60.79 2.26
N GLU A 290 -27.50 61.82 2.17
CA GLU A 290 -27.78 63.07 2.87
C GLU A 290 -29.09 63.67 2.35
N ALA A 291 -30.01 64.01 3.26
CA ALA A 291 -31.21 64.76 2.90
C ALA A 291 -30.77 66.14 2.38
N GLN A 292 -31.24 66.53 1.19
CA GLN A 292 -30.79 67.71 0.47
C GLN A 292 -30.80 68.98 1.35
N GLY A 293 -29.61 69.46 1.70
CA GLY A 293 -29.36 70.79 2.23
C GLY A 293 -28.73 71.69 1.17
N CYS A 294 -29.36 72.85 0.94
CA CYS A 294 -28.95 74.07 0.24
C CYS A 294 -28.28 73.96 -1.16
N PRO A 295 -28.88 74.57 -2.22
CA PRO A 295 -28.32 74.56 -3.57
C PRO A 295 -27.05 75.40 -3.71
N LYS A 296 -26.19 75.01 -4.66
CA LYS A 296 -24.93 75.67 -5.01
C LYS A 296 -25.17 77.08 -5.59
N PRO A 297 -24.21 78.02 -5.49
CA PRO A 297 -24.38 79.38 -6.01
C PRO A 297 -24.54 79.38 -7.54
N GLY A 298 -25.75 79.69 -8.02
CA GLY A 298 -26.04 79.84 -9.46
C GLY A 298 -27.45 79.42 -9.91
N GLU A 299 -28.20 78.66 -9.10
CA GLU A 299 -29.60 78.33 -9.39
C GLU A 299 -30.58 79.28 -8.67
N SER A 300 -31.72 79.53 -9.31
CA SER A 300 -32.76 80.48 -8.88
C SER A 300 -33.32 80.17 -7.49
N GLN A 301 -33.45 81.21 -6.66
CA GLN A 301 -34.05 81.16 -5.33
C GLN A 301 -35.56 81.29 -5.39
N GLU A 302 -36.29 80.20 -5.19
CA GLU A 302 -37.66 80.25 -4.69
C GLU A 302 -37.86 79.13 -3.67
N GLY A 303 -38.11 79.49 -2.40
CA GLY A 303 -38.55 78.56 -1.33
C GLY A 303 -37.56 78.17 -0.22
N ALA A 304 -36.56 78.98 0.14
CA ALA A 304 -35.61 78.64 1.22
C ALA A 304 -36.09 79.05 2.65
N PRO A 305 -36.00 78.16 3.67
CA PRO A 305 -36.08 78.52 5.10
C PRO A 305 -34.81 79.24 5.61
N SER A 306 -34.99 80.05 6.65
CA SER A 306 -34.13 81.19 7.02
C SER A 306 -32.99 80.93 8.00
N ASP A 307 -32.14 79.89 7.85
CA ASP A 307 -31.02 79.73 8.79
C ASP A 307 -29.72 79.14 8.21
N CYS A 308 -29.25 79.70 7.09
CA CYS A 308 -27.88 79.50 6.62
C CYS A 308 -27.13 80.83 6.68
N GLN A 309 -26.60 81.16 7.84
CA GLN A 309 -25.56 82.18 7.99
C GLN A 309 -24.19 81.50 7.97
N ASP A 310 -23.46 81.73 6.89
CA ASP A 310 -22.03 81.45 6.74
C ASP A 310 -21.24 82.17 7.85
N ASN A 311 -20.50 81.40 8.64
CA ASN A 311 -19.39 81.92 9.45
C ASN A 311 -18.06 81.57 8.77
N GLU A 312 -17.77 82.17 7.62
CA GLU A 312 -16.39 82.38 7.18
C GLU A 312 -15.98 83.80 7.56
N GLN A 313 -15.18 83.92 8.62
CA GLN A 313 -14.48 85.16 8.96
C GLN A 313 -13.44 85.48 7.87
N PRO A 314 -13.55 86.62 7.15
CA PRO A 314 -12.45 87.12 6.35
C PRO A 314 -11.41 87.70 7.32
N THR A 315 -10.22 87.11 7.37
CA THR A 315 -9.06 87.84 7.90
C THR A 315 -8.83 89.04 6.98
N LYS A 316 -9.19 90.24 7.45
CA LYS A 316 -9.05 91.51 6.72
C LYS A 316 -7.66 91.62 6.05
N GLY A 317 -7.62 91.49 4.71
CA GLY A 317 -6.46 91.85 3.87
C GLY A 317 -5.67 90.71 3.19
N VAL A 318 -6.13 89.45 3.23
CA VAL A 318 -5.48 88.32 2.51
C VAL A 318 -6.52 87.58 1.64
N VAL A 319 -6.19 87.33 0.38
CA VAL A 319 -7.01 86.52 -0.55
C VAL A 319 -6.14 85.42 -1.16
N CYS A 320 -6.49 84.15 -0.94
CA CYS A 320 -5.75 83.00 -1.46
C CYS A 320 -6.50 82.33 -2.62
N SER A 321 -5.77 81.93 -3.67
CA SER A 321 -6.32 81.08 -4.71
C SER A 321 -6.54 79.66 -4.18
N ARG A 322 -7.53 78.95 -4.74
CA ARG A 322 -7.64 77.50 -4.52
C ARG A 322 -6.39 76.81 -5.10
N PRO A 323 -5.78 75.84 -4.38
CA PRO A 323 -4.65 75.07 -4.91
C PRO A 323 -5.05 74.32 -6.19
N VAL A 324 -4.18 74.34 -7.20
CA VAL A 324 -4.36 73.61 -8.46
C VAL A 324 -3.29 72.50 -8.60
N PRO A 325 -3.66 71.32 -9.15
CA PRO A 325 -2.72 70.25 -9.43
C PRO A 325 -1.61 70.66 -10.42
N GLY A 326 -0.37 70.41 -10.05
CA GLY A 326 0.85 70.62 -10.84
C GLY A 326 1.54 69.29 -11.19
N LEU A 327 2.83 69.17 -10.82
CA LEU A 327 3.65 67.98 -11.10
C LEU A 327 3.06 66.72 -10.46
N ARG A 328 3.06 65.61 -11.21
CA ARG A 328 2.62 64.28 -10.74
C ARG A 328 3.81 63.33 -10.66
N LEU A 329 3.90 62.56 -9.58
CA LEU A 329 4.87 61.50 -9.38
C LEU A 329 4.11 60.17 -9.27
N GLU A 330 4.28 59.34 -10.30
CA GLU A 330 3.59 58.06 -10.45
C GLU A 330 4.62 56.93 -10.52
N THR A 331 4.38 55.86 -9.78
CA THR A 331 5.19 54.64 -9.83
C THR A 331 4.29 53.45 -9.53
N ALA A 332 4.45 52.38 -10.31
CA ALA A 332 3.70 51.15 -10.15
C ALA A 332 4.65 49.95 -10.26
N GLU A 333 4.65 49.11 -9.23
CA GLU A 333 5.35 47.83 -9.18
C GLU A 333 4.30 46.74 -8.92
N LEU A 334 3.59 46.36 -9.99
CA LEU A 334 2.46 45.42 -9.95
C LEU A 334 2.78 44.04 -10.52
N ASP A 335 3.94 43.85 -11.16
CA ASP A 335 4.38 42.53 -11.60
C ASP A 335 4.98 41.76 -10.41
N PRO A 336 4.36 40.64 -9.97
CA PRO A 336 4.84 39.83 -8.85
C PRO A 336 6.10 39.03 -9.17
N THR A 337 6.55 38.99 -10.44
CA THR A 337 7.69 38.17 -10.90
C THR A 337 7.58 36.74 -10.39
N VAL A 338 6.39 36.16 -10.53
CA VAL A 338 6.01 34.90 -9.88
C VAL A 338 6.54 33.68 -10.64
N SER A 339 7.01 32.68 -9.91
CA SER A 339 7.37 31.35 -10.42
C SER A 339 6.94 30.27 -9.43
N ALA A 340 6.67 29.06 -9.92
CA ALA A 340 6.29 27.95 -9.05
C ALA A 340 6.81 26.60 -9.56
N VAL A 341 6.96 25.66 -8.62
CA VAL A 341 7.30 24.26 -8.91
C VAL A 341 6.43 23.32 -8.07
N ILE A 342 6.15 22.16 -8.65
CA ILE A 342 5.58 21.01 -7.94
C ILE A 342 6.61 19.89 -8.05
N LYS A 343 7.20 19.44 -6.95
CA LYS A 343 8.27 18.41 -6.97
C LYS A 343 8.02 17.35 -5.90
N ALA A 344 8.79 16.26 -5.95
CA ALA A 344 8.73 15.21 -4.95
C ALA A 344 9.18 15.75 -3.59
N ASP A 345 8.57 15.27 -2.51
CA ASP A 345 8.91 15.71 -1.16
C ASP A 345 10.37 15.46 -0.76
N GLN A 346 10.78 16.15 0.31
CA GLN A 346 12.17 16.40 0.72
C GLN A 346 12.88 17.42 -0.18
N ARG A 347 12.38 18.66 -0.21
CA ARG A 347 12.96 19.79 -0.97
C ARG A 347 14.50 19.82 -0.87
N GLY A 348 15.18 19.79 -2.02
CA GLY A 348 16.64 19.73 -2.14
C GLY A 348 17.27 18.34 -2.05
N ARG A 349 16.47 17.30 -1.78
CA ARG A 349 16.85 15.88 -1.73
C ARG A 349 15.76 15.02 -2.37
N GLU A 350 15.16 15.52 -3.46
CA GLU A 350 14.03 14.88 -4.13
C GLU A 350 14.43 13.49 -4.62
N ARG A 351 13.77 12.46 -4.08
CA ARG A 351 14.04 11.06 -4.46
C ARG A 351 13.62 10.74 -5.89
N PHE A 352 12.62 11.47 -6.40
CA PHE A 352 12.02 11.25 -7.71
C PHE A 352 12.11 12.51 -8.56
N ASP A 353 12.40 12.33 -9.85
CA ASP A 353 12.23 13.37 -10.85
C ASP A 353 10.79 13.31 -11.37
N VAL A 354 9.93 14.17 -10.81
CA VAL A 354 8.48 14.16 -11.10
C VAL A 354 8.16 14.37 -12.57
N SER A 355 9.06 14.96 -13.37
CA SER A 355 8.84 15.09 -14.82
C SER A 355 8.95 13.75 -15.54
N LYS A 356 9.75 12.82 -14.99
CA LYS A 356 10.01 11.49 -15.55
C LYS A 356 9.13 10.40 -14.93
N GLY A 357 8.89 10.47 -13.62
CA GLY A 357 8.10 9.48 -12.92
C GLY A 357 8.12 9.69 -11.41
N ILE A 358 6.94 9.65 -10.80
CA ILE A 358 6.75 9.49 -9.37
C ILE A 358 5.63 8.46 -9.12
N PRO A 359 5.83 7.45 -8.26
CA PRO A 359 4.79 6.51 -7.90
C PRO A 359 3.64 7.17 -7.13
N THR A 360 2.46 6.56 -7.19
CA THR A 360 1.42 6.80 -6.18
C THR A 360 1.94 6.44 -4.78
N SER A 361 1.30 6.97 -3.73
CA SER A 361 1.75 6.78 -2.33
C SER A 361 3.15 7.36 -2.01
N GLU A 362 3.72 8.13 -2.93
CA GLU A 362 4.75 9.14 -2.65
C GLU A 362 4.08 10.52 -2.57
N SER A 363 4.80 11.50 -2.06
CA SER A 363 4.25 12.83 -1.79
C SER A 363 4.98 13.94 -2.54
N LEU A 364 4.27 15.03 -2.75
CA LEU A 364 4.69 16.21 -3.49
C LEU A 364 4.72 17.43 -2.58
N TYR A 365 5.57 18.40 -2.90
CA TYR A 365 5.46 19.76 -2.38
C TYR A 365 5.16 20.76 -3.48
N GLY A 366 4.42 21.80 -3.12
CA GLY A 366 4.30 23.03 -3.90
C GLY A 366 5.20 24.12 -3.35
N HIS A 367 5.85 24.88 -4.23
CA HIS A 367 6.64 26.05 -3.84
C HIS A 367 6.42 27.17 -4.84
N VAL A 368 6.09 28.36 -4.34
CA VAL A 368 5.88 29.58 -5.14
C VAL A 368 6.85 30.66 -4.67
N GLN A 369 7.53 31.30 -5.60
CA GLN A 369 8.38 32.46 -5.34
C GLN A 369 7.78 33.69 -6.01
N ALA A 370 7.64 34.78 -5.26
CA ALA A 370 7.05 36.03 -5.73
C ALA A 370 7.57 37.22 -4.92
N LYS A 371 7.21 38.45 -5.30
CA LYS A 371 7.51 39.65 -4.52
C LYS A 371 6.77 39.68 -3.19
N ARG A 372 7.40 40.22 -2.14
CA ARG A 372 6.79 40.37 -0.79
C ARG A 372 5.50 41.22 -0.80
N TYR A 373 5.42 42.24 -1.63
CA TYR A 373 4.30 43.15 -1.79
C TYR A 373 4.33 43.79 -3.17
N LEU A 374 3.18 44.34 -3.58
CA LEU A 374 3.05 45.16 -4.78
C LEU A 374 2.55 46.54 -4.37
N PHE A 375 2.85 47.55 -5.16
CA PHE A 375 2.31 48.89 -4.89
C PHE A 375 2.12 49.69 -6.16
N GLN A 376 1.22 50.65 -6.10
CA GLN A 376 1.19 51.76 -7.04
C GLN A 376 0.77 53.03 -6.32
N HIS A 377 1.30 54.17 -6.74
CA HIS A 377 0.94 55.45 -6.16
C HIS A 377 0.96 56.58 -7.17
N LYS A 378 0.26 57.66 -6.83
CA LYS A 378 0.23 58.92 -7.54
C LYS A 378 0.26 60.07 -6.54
N PHE A 379 1.39 60.75 -6.45
CA PHE A 379 1.55 61.95 -5.63
C PHE A 379 1.44 63.19 -6.53
N VAL A 380 0.71 64.20 -6.07
CA VAL A 380 0.41 65.40 -6.84
C VAL A 380 0.87 66.62 -6.08
N ASN A 381 1.64 67.48 -6.74
CA ASN A 381 2.03 68.77 -6.18
C ASN A 381 0.91 69.79 -6.40
N MET A 382 0.30 70.25 -5.32
CA MET A 382 -0.73 71.29 -5.30
C MET A 382 -0.07 72.66 -5.16
N THR A 383 -0.32 73.56 -6.11
CA THR A 383 0.28 74.90 -6.15
C THR A 383 -0.79 75.99 -6.05
N GLY A 384 -0.51 77.07 -5.34
CA GLY A 384 -1.42 78.19 -5.20
C GLY A 384 -0.70 79.49 -4.86
N GLN A 385 -1.44 80.59 -4.75
CA GLN A 385 -0.88 81.90 -4.42
C GLN A 385 -1.82 82.68 -3.50
N CYS A 386 -1.28 83.36 -2.50
CA CYS A 386 -2.03 84.32 -1.68
C CYS A 386 -1.59 85.75 -1.98
N THR A 387 -2.58 86.64 -2.18
CA THR A 387 -2.38 88.06 -2.40
C THR A 387 -2.70 88.82 -1.11
N TYR A 388 -1.72 89.58 -0.64
CA TYR A 388 -1.76 90.38 0.58
C TYR A 388 -1.87 91.85 0.24
N THR A 389 -2.89 92.52 0.78
CA THR A 389 -3.02 93.98 0.69
C THR A 389 -2.30 94.63 1.86
N VAL A 390 -1.18 95.31 1.59
CA VAL A 390 -0.34 95.97 2.61
C VAL A 390 -0.43 97.48 2.48
N ASN A 391 -0.81 98.16 3.54
CA ASN A 391 -0.85 99.63 3.58
C ASN A 391 0.41 100.16 4.27
N VAL A 392 1.29 100.82 3.54
CA VAL A 392 2.46 101.49 4.13
C VAL A 392 2.14 102.96 4.37
N LYS A 393 2.09 103.39 5.64
CA LYS A 393 1.90 104.81 5.98
C LYS A 393 3.25 105.50 6.05
N ARG A 394 3.41 106.60 5.32
CA ARG A 394 4.57 107.48 5.40
C ARG A 394 4.16 108.87 5.85
N GLU A 395 4.88 109.42 6.81
CA GLU A 395 4.68 110.79 7.27
C GLU A 395 5.64 111.74 6.54
N TYR A 396 5.08 112.72 5.83
CA TYR A 396 5.85 113.77 5.17
C TYR A 396 5.78 115.07 5.97
N ARG A 397 6.93 115.51 6.50
CA ARG A 397 7.05 116.80 7.17
C ARG A 397 7.44 117.86 6.15
N LEU A 398 6.47 118.65 5.71
CA LEU A 398 6.63 119.70 4.73
C LEU A 398 6.90 121.03 5.46
N THR A 399 7.94 121.76 5.05
CA THR A 399 8.28 123.07 5.65
C THR A 399 8.47 124.13 4.58
N TRP A 400 7.89 125.32 4.77
CA TRP A 400 8.04 126.46 3.86
C TRP A 400 7.91 127.81 4.59
N ARG A 401 8.45 128.88 3.99
CA ARG A 401 8.46 130.25 4.53
C ARG A 401 7.97 131.26 3.49
N PRO A 402 6.71 131.72 3.57
CA PRO A 402 6.21 132.81 2.71
C PRO A 402 6.90 134.13 3.05
N LYS A 403 7.27 134.94 2.03
CA LYS A 403 7.96 136.23 2.25
C LYS A 403 7.12 137.14 3.18
N LYS A 404 7.73 137.53 4.31
CA LYS A 404 7.18 138.37 5.42
C LYS A 404 6.14 137.72 6.37
N LYS A 405 6.14 136.39 6.57
CA LYS A 405 5.46 135.71 7.71
C LYS A 405 6.30 134.54 8.28
N SER A 406 5.98 134.10 9.51
CA SER A 406 6.66 133.02 10.26
C SER A 406 6.64 131.66 9.55
N ARG A 407 7.61 130.80 9.88
CA ARG A 407 7.79 129.44 9.30
C ARG A 407 6.53 128.60 9.47
N ARG A 408 6.02 128.04 8.37
CA ARG A 408 4.90 127.09 8.38
C ARG A 408 5.42 125.67 8.21
N SER A 409 4.82 124.75 8.96
CA SER A 409 5.06 123.31 8.83
C SER A 409 3.73 122.58 8.78
N GLU A 410 3.65 121.58 7.90
CA GLU A 410 2.50 120.71 7.79
C GLU A 410 2.97 119.27 7.68
N THR A 411 2.36 118.40 8.46
CA THR A 411 2.61 116.96 8.39
C THR A 411 1.51 116.33 7.57
N VAL A 412 1.87 115.79 6.41
CA VAL A 412 0.94 115.08 5.53
C VAL A 412 1.22 113.58 5.65
N LYS A 413 0.23 112.81 6.13
CA LYS A 413 0.31 111.35 6.15
C LYS A 413 -0.21 110.82 4.83
N ARG A 414 0.59 110.04 4.11
CA ARG A 414 0.17 109.39 2.87
C ARG A 414 0.28 107.88 3.02
N THR A 415 -0.78 107.18 2.63
CA THR A 415 -0.82 105.72 2.63
C THR A 415 -0.54 105.23 1.22
N TYR A 416 0.37 104.29 1.09
CA TYR A 416 0.66 103.57 -0.16
C TYR A 416 0.20 102.13 -0.01
N THR A 417 -0.70 101.69 -0.89
CA THR A 417 -1.23 100.32 -0.88
C THR A 417 -0.46 99.47 -1.88
N TYR A 418 0.04 98.32 -1.44
CA TYR A 418 0.72 97.33 -2.27
C TYR A 418 -0.04 96.01 -2.25
N GLN A 419 -0.07 95.34 -3.40
CA GLN A 419 -0.48 93.94 -3.49
C GLN A 419 0.77 93.07 -3.55
N ILE A 420 0.96 92.25 -2.53
CA ILE A 420 2.11 91.35 -2.43
C ILE A 420 1.62 89.92 -2.63
N VAL A 421 2.12 89.25 -3.66
CA VAL A 421 1.77 87.85 -3.96
C VAL A 421 2.80 86.92 -3.33
N ARG A 422 2.33 85.86 -2.67
CA ARG A 422 3.14 84.78 -2.12
C ARG A 422 2.69 83.45 -2.71
N PRO A 423 3.50 82.79 -3.55
CA PRO A 423 3.20 81.44 -3.99
C PRO A 423 3.40 80.44 -2.85
N TYR A 424 2.71 79.31 -2.92
CA TYR A 424 2.92 78.16 -2.06
C TYR A 424 2.74 76.85 -2.83
N SER A 425 3.39 75.77 -2.37
CA SER A 425 3.21 74.43 -2.94
C SER A 425 3.33 73.33 -1.89
N TYR A 426 2.52 72.28 -2.00
CA TYR A 426 2.54 71.12 -1.10
C TYR A 426 2.09 69.85 -1.84
N TRP A 427 2.45 68.69 -1.33
CA TRP A 427 2.16 67.41 -1.96
C TRP A 427 0.99 66.70 -1.32
N THR A 428 0.11 66.16 -2.15
CA THR A 428 -1.02 65.32 -1.74
C THR A 428 -0.94 63.94 -2.40
N ILE A 429 -1.63 62.97 -1.80
CA ILE A 429 -1.78 61.60 -2.28
C ILE A 429 -3.10 61.52 -3.06
N ASP A 430 -3.00 61.38 -4.38
CA ASP A 430 -4.16 61.19 -5.26
C ASP A 430 -4.58 59.71 -5.32
N ASN A 431 -3.60 58.80 -5.35
CA ASN A 431 -3.82 57.35 -5.24
C ASN A 431 -2.65 56.70 -4.49
N LEU A 432 -2.96 55.73 -3.64
CA LEU A 432 -1.98 54.86 -2.97
C LEU A 432 -2.60 53.48 -2.78
N GLU A 433 -2.00 52.48 -3.43
CA GLU A 433 -2.34 51.08 -3.28
C GLU A 433 -1.11 50.30 -2.85
N VAL A 434 -1.27 49.52 -1.79
CA VAL A 434 -0.24 48.60 -1.30
C VAL A 434 -0.91 47.24 -1.10
N TYR A 435 -0.27 46.20 -1.62
CA TYR A 435 -0.82 44.86 -1.71
C TYR A 435 0.08 43.86 -1.02
N GLY A 436 -0.48 43.03 -0.14
CA GLY A 436 0.23 41.92 0.50
C GLY A 436 -0.18 40.57 -0.09
N ILE A 437 0.68 39.56 0.02
CA ILE A 437 0.33 38.19 -0.40
C ILE A 437 -0.84 37.66 0.41
N LYS A 438 -1.84 37.11 -0.28
CA LYS A 438 -3.00 36.44 0.31
C LYS A 438 -2.83 34.92 0.29
N GLU A 439 -2.61 34.36 -0.90
CA GLU A 439 -2.44 32.92 -1.14
C GLU A 439 -1.95 32.66 -2.57
N ALA A 440 -1.43 31.47 -2.82
CA ALA A 440 -1.21 30.93 -4.15
C ALA A 440 -1.88 29.56 -4.29
N THR A 441 -2.44 29.27 -5.45
CA THR A 441 -3.09 27.98 -5.75
C THR A 441 -2.31 27.29 -6.85
N LEU A 442 -1.99 26.01 -6.67
CA LEU A 442 -1.36 25.15 -7.67
C LEU A 442 -2.28 23.99 -8.02
N ARG A 443 -2.32 23.60 -9.28
CA ARG A 443 -3.22 22.57 -9.83
C ARG A 443 -2.41 21.60 -10.69
N ASN A 444 -2.65 20.31 -10.49
CA ASN A 444 -2.03 19.23 -11.27
C ASN A 444 -2.77 17.91 -11.00
N TYR A 445 -2.83 17.02 -11.98
CA TYR A 445 -3.43 15.69 -11.84
C TYR A 445 -2.87 14.88 -10.67
N ALA A 446 -1.61 15.01 -10.30
CA ALA A 446 -1.01 14.21 -9.22
C ALA A 446 -1.35 14.71 -7.80
N LEU A 447 -1.77 15.97 -7.65
CA LEU A 447 -2.06 16.55 -6.34
C LEU A 447 -3.34 15.95 -5.71
N PRO A 448 -3.45 15.93 -4.38
CA PRO A 448 -4.71 15.66 -3.68
C PRO A 448 -5.80 16.60 -4.18
N ASN A 449 -6.97 16.08 -4.53
CA ASN A 449 -8.07 16.85 -5.12
C ASN A 449 -7.68 17.67 -6.37
N GLU A 450 -6.56 17.32 -7.01
CA GLU A 450 -5.96 18.00 -8.16
C GLU A 450 -5.60 19.48 -7.95
N THR A 451 -5.66 19.98 -6.71
CA THR A 451 -5.42 21.39 -6.37
C THR A 451 -4.94 21.52 -4.93
N ILE A 452 -3.95 22.39 -4.71
CA ILE A 452 -3.46 22.80 -3.38
C ILE A 452 -3.46 24.32 -3.26
N THR A 453 -3.70 24.84 -2.06
CA THR A 453 -3.65 26.27 -1.75
C THR A 453 -2.56 26.54 -0.72
N LEU A 454 -1.57 27.33 -1.08
CA LEU A 454 -0.46 27.77 -0.27
C LEU A 454 -0.81 29.12 0.36
N ARG A 455 -0.98 29.14 1.67
CA ARG A 455 -1.13 30.37 2.45
C ARG A 455 0.23 30.80 3.00
N PRO A 456 0.54 32.10 2.99
CA PRO A 456 1.87 32.59 3.33
C PRO A 456 2.21 32.31 4.81
N GLN A 457 3.29 31.58 5.06
CA GLN A 457 3.81 31.24 6.39
C GLN A 457 4.88 32.24 6.83
N SER A 458 4.87 32.63 8.10
CA SER A 458 5.84 33.59 8.67
C SER A 458 5.99 34.88 7.84
N TYR A 459 4.93 35.27 7.14
CA TYR A 459 4.89 36.43 6.26
C TYR A 459 4.30 37.61 7.00
N THR A 460 5.04 38.71 7.03
CA THR A 460 4.53 40.00 7.53
C THR A 460 4.32 40.92 6.33
N PRO A 461 3.08 41.38 6.06
CA PRO A 461 2.83 42.36 5.02
C PRO A 461 3.50 43.70 5.36
N PRO A 462 3.86 44.51 4.35
CA PRO A 462 4.47 45.81 4.58
C PRO A 462 3.53 46.70 5.40
N SER A 463 4.09 47.40 6.38
CA SER A 463 3.35 48.39 7.15
C SER A 463 3.50 49.77 6.53
N TYR A 464 2.39 50.51 6.46
CA TYR A 464 2.41 51.91 6.07
C TYR A 464 1.30 52.69 6.77
N ILE A 465 1.52 53.99 6.90
CA ILE A 465 0.55 54.95 7.45
C ILE A 465 0.43 56.06 6.42
N ALA A 466 -0.79 56.32 5.99
CA ALA A 466 -1.10 57.38 5.04
C ALA A 466 -2.24 58.25 5.59
N ALA A 467 -2.14 59.57 5.41
CA ALA A 467 -3.19 60.49 5.79
C ALA A 467 -3.22 61.70 4.85
N THR A 468 -4.43 62.18 4.55
CA THR A 468 -4.71 63.23 3.57
C THR A 468 -4.98 64.57 4.24
N GLN A 469 -4.04 65.07 5.05
CA GLN A 469 -4.19 66.34 5.79
C GLN A 469 -3.46 67.53 5.17
N GLY A 470 -2.79 67.34 4.03
CA GLY A 470 -1.97 68.35 3.39
C GLY A 470 -2.76 69.62 3.14
N ASN A 471 -2.22 70.74 3.60
CA ASN A 471 -2.91 72.02 3.60
C ASN A 471 -1.92 73.21 3.58
N PHE A 472 -2.46 74.41 3.37
CA PHE A 472 -1.70 75.65 3.41
C PHE A 472 -2.28 76.61 4.46
N TYR A 473 -1.39 77.36 5.11
CA TYR A 473 -1.69 78.22 6.25
C TYR A 473 -1.20 79.64 5.96
N PRO A 474 -2.06 80.50 5.41
CA PRO A 474 -1.69 81.89 5.16
C PRO A 474 -1.58 82.65 6.49
N PRO A 475 -0.46 83.36 6.76
CA PRO A 475 -0.41 84.29 7.90
C PRO A 475 -1.42 85.43 7.73
N PRO A 476 -1.86 86.09 8.81
CA PRO A 476 -2.72 87.27 8.71
C PRO A 476 -2.02 88.43 8.00
N ALA A 477 -2.78 89.31 7.35
CA ALA A 477 -2.23 90.51 6.70
C ALA A 477 -1.56 91.41 7.75
N PRO A 478 -0.38 91.99 7.46
CA PRO A 478 0.34 92.86 8.40
C PRO A 478 -0.36 94.21 8.67
N GLY A 479 -1.50 94.49 8.02
CA GLY A 479 -2.28 95.70 8.22
C GLY A 479 -1.56 96.95 7.73
N THR A 480 -1.29 97.89 8.66
CA THR A 480 -0.57 99.12 8.35
C THR A 480 0.89 99.06 8.80
N VAL A 481 1.82 99.16 7.86
CA VAL A 481 3.27 99.13 8.10
C VAL A 481 3.82 100.54 8.11
N ASP A 482 4.75 100.84 9.03
CA ASP A 482 5.38 102.15 9.12
C ASP A 482 6.49 102.34 8.06
N GLY A 483 6.23 103.24 7.12
CA GLY A 483 7.18 103.69 6.10
C GLY A 483 8.26 104.64 6.64
N GLY A 484 8.14 105.09 7.90
CA GLY A 484 8.97 106.09 8.54
C GLY A 484 8.55 107.52 8.19
N SER A 485 9.32 108.50 8.65
CA SER A 485 9.07 109.92 8.35
C SER A 485 10.12 110.47 7.37
N ARG A 486 9.71 111.36 6.46
CA ARG A 486 10.59 112.05 5.51
C ARG A 486 10.29 113.53 5.50
N SER A 487 11.33 114.36 5.61
CA SER A 487 11.19 115.81 5.58
C SER A 487 11.49 116.37 4.20
N LYS A 488 10.67 117.31 3.72
CA LYS A 488 10.89 118.02 2.44
C LYS A 488 10.69 119.53 2.64
N ASN A 489 11.67 120.32 2.23
CA ASN A 489 11.65 121.78 2.35
C ASN A 489 11.29 122.39 0.99
N GLY A 490 10.28 123.27 0.94
CA GLY A 490 9.79 123.91 -0.29
C GLY A 490 10.23 125.35 -0.48
N GLY A 491 11.10 125.87 0.39
CA GLY A 491 11.59 127.25 0.29
C GLY A 491 10.47 128.26 0.53
N SER A 492 10.07 128.99 -0.52
CA SER A 492 9.07 130.07 -0.45
C SER A 492 7.61 129.63 -0.65
N SER A 493 7.36 128.38 -1.07
CA SER A 493 6.00 127.83 -1.29
C SER A 493 5.87 126.40 -0.74
N LYS A 494 4.63 125.96 -0.48
CA LYS A 494 4.36 124.62 0.06
C LYS A 494 4.79 123.55 -0.96
N PRO A 495 5.74 122.64 -0.62
CA PRO A 495 6.19 121.61 -1.56
C PRO A 495 5.14 120.50 -1.71
N SER A 496 5.07 119.88 -2.90
CA SER A 496 4.21 118.71 -3.13
C SER A 496 4.82 117.44 -2.53
N VAL A 497 3.96 116.55 -2.04
CA VAL A 497 4.32 115.25 -1.46
C VAL A 497 4.92 114.35 -2.55
N PRO A 498 6.17 113.84 -2.40
CA PRO A 498 6.76 112.87 -3.33
C PRO A 498 5.91 111.61 -3.50
N ASP A 499 6.03 110.94 -4.63
CA ASP A 499 5.50 109.58 -4.80
C ASP A 499 6.60 108.55 -4.47
N ASP A 500 6.66 108.13 -3.21
CA ASP A 500 7.66 107.15 -2.75
C ASP A 500 7.21 105.69 -2.96
N ARG A 501 6.27 105.43 -3.88
CA ARG A 501 5.74 104.08 -4.13
C ARG A 501 6.84 103.05 -4.42
N SER A 502 7.85 103.42 -5.22
CA SER A 502 8.95 102.51 -5.55
C SER A 502 9.91 102.30 -4.36
N ALA A 503 10.14 103.35 -3.56
CA ALA A 503 11.09 103.34 -2.44
C ALA A 503 10.54 102.62 -1.18
N LEU A 504 9.22 102.47 -1.07
CA LEU A 504 8.55 101.81 0.06
C LEU A 504 8.09 100.38 -0.24
N LYS A 505 8.26 99.90 -1.49
CA LYS A 505 7.88 98.55 -1.91
C LYS A 505 8.61 97.46 -1.11
N SER A 506 9.91 97.60 -0.87
CA SER A 506 10.69 96.63 -0.07
C SER A 506 10.23 96.53 1.38
N LYS A 507 9.69 97.62 1.96
CA LYS A 507 9.08 97.61 3.30
C LYS A 507 7.72 96.90 3.32
N ALA A 508 6.94 97.00 2.26
CA ALA A 508 5.70 96.24 2.12
C ALA A 508 6.00 94.74 1.91
N GLU A 509 7.00 94.41 1.10
CA GLU A 509 7.43 93.03 0.86
C GLU A 509 8.02 92.38 2.12
N GLY A 510 8.84 93.10 2.90
CA GLY A 510 9.43 92.58 4.14
C GLY A 510 8.43 92.38 5.30
N ALA A 511 7.24 92.99 5.23
CA ALA A 511 6.21 92.86 6.26
C ALA A 511 5.30 91.63 6.07
N VAL A 512 5.25 91.06 4.86
CA VAL A 512 4.44 89.87 4.57
C VAL A 512 5.27 88.62 4.82
N LYS A 513 4.93 87.91 5.90
CA LYS A 513 5.51 86.62 6.25
C LYS A 513 5.24 85.58 5.16
N GLU A 514 6.11 84.57 5.09
CA GLU A 514 5.96 83.44 4.16
C GLU A 514 4.76 82.57 4.56
N ILE A 515 4.14 81.92 3.58
CA ILE A 515 3.04 80.96 3.80
C ILE A 515 3.63 79.67 4.34
N GLU A 516 3.00 79.08 5.35
CA GLU A 516 3.34 77.74 5.81
C GLU A 516 2.50 76.70 5.09
N VAL A 517 3.10 75.58 4.75
CA VAL A 517 2.47 74.47 4.04
C VAL A 517 2.82 73.15 4.70
N GLU A 518 1.92 72.20 4.55
CA GLU A 518 2.01 70.85 5.09
C GLU A 518 1.65 69.86 3.97
N ASN A 519 2.51 68.86 3.76
CA ASN A 519 2.18 67.77 2.85
C ASN A 519 1.24 66.76 3.53
N ASP A 520 0.64 65.88 2.73
CA ASP A 520 0.09 64.63 3.24
C ASP A 520 1.16 63.79 3.96
N THR A 521 0.72 62.84 4.79
CA THR A 521 1.64 61.88 5.43
C THR A 521 1.69 60.59 4.65
N LEU A 522 2.91 60.11 4.44
CA LEU A 522 3.14 58.72 4.08
C LEU A 522 4.41 58.21 4.77
N THR A 523 4.26 57.25 5.66
CA THR A 523 5.38 56.46 6.18
C THR A 523 5.23 55.03 5.70
N PHE A 524 6.29 54.44 5.14
CA PHE A 524 6.31 53.08 4.63
C PHE A 524 7.49 52.33 5.25
N GLU A 525 7.23 51.24 5.97
CA GLU A 525 8.22 50.44 6.72
C GLU A 525 9.18 51.30 7.55
N ASN A 526 8.60 52.18 8.38
CA ASN A 526 9.31 53.14 9.24
C ASN A 526 10.16 54.19 8.50
N LYS A 527 10.06 54.30 7.16
CA LYS A 527 10.66 55.39 6.38
C LYS A 527 9.61 56.44 6.04
N ILE A 528 9.96 57.71 6.27
CA ILE A 528 9.10 58.84 5.88
C ILE A 528 9.24 59.04 4.37
N ILE A 529 8.17 58.75 3.64
CA ILE A 529 8.05 58.99 2.20
C ILE A 529 7.48 60.40 1.96
N MET A 530 6.52 60.83 2.78
CA MET A 530 5.96 62.18 2.75
C MET A 530 5.86 62.71 4.19
N ASN A 531 6.55 63.82 4.47
CA ASN A 531 6.65 64.43 5.80
C ASN A 531 5.58 65.53 5.98
N PRO A 532 4.70 65.46 7.01
CA PRO A 532 3.71 66.50 7.31
C PRO A 532 4.27 67.68 8.12
N GLU A 533 5.57 67.77 8.35
CA GLU A 533 6.15 68.92 9.05
C GLU A 533 5.83 70.25 8.33
N ARG A 534 5.32 71.23 9.07
CA ARG A 534 5.02 72.55 8.53
C ARG A 534 6.30 73.27 8.11
N VAL A 535 6.40 73.55 6.82
CA VAL A 535 7.53 74.27 6.23
C VAL A 535 7.05 75.50 5.50
N LYS A 536 7.98 76.41 5.20
CA LYS A 536 7.65 77.66 4.51
C LYS A 536 7.69 77.46 2.99
N VAL A 537 6.70 78.03 2.32
CA VAL A 537 6.57 78.16 0.86
C VAL A 537 6.36 76.83 0.13
N ASN A 538 7.29 75.89 0.23
CA ASN A 538 7.27 74.65 -0.54
C ASN A 538 7.44 73.45 0.38
N GLY A 539 6.47 72.54 0.36
CA GLY A 539 6.56 71.23 1.00
C GLY A 539 7.71 70.39 0.41
N PRO A 540 8.39 69.57 1.23
CA PRO A 540 9.47 68.70 0.74
C PRO A 540 8.93 67.74 -0.34
N ARG A 541 9.74 67.44 -1.35
CA ARG A 541 9.35 66.48 -2.40
C ARG A 541 9.22 65.07 -1.80
N PRO A 542 8.17 64.29 -2.15
CA PRO A 542 8.02 62.92 -1.66
C PRO A 542 9.20 62.03 -2.07
N GLY A 543 9.56 61.10 -1.19
CA GLY A 543 10.52 60.03 -1.45
C GLY A 543 9.94 58.91 -2.32
N VAL A 544 10.66 57.80 -2.41
CA VAL A 544 10.30 56.62 -3.21
C VAL A 544 9.94 55.46 -2.28
N ILE A 545 8.83 54.78 -2.55
CA ILE A 545 8.49 53.53 -1.86
C ILE A 545 9.53 52.46 -2.24
N PRO A 546 10.17 51.78 -1.27
CA PRO A 546 11.16 50.74 -1.58
C PRO A 546 10.58 49.61 -2.44
N SER A 547 11.37 49.05 -3.35
CA SER A 547 11.00 47.85 -4.09
C SER A 547 10.94 46.63 -3.17
N SER A 548 10.02 45.72 -3.45
CA SER A 548 9.59 44.69 -2.52
C SER A 548 10.57 43.52 -2.29
N GLY A 549 11.54 43.28 -3.17
CA GLY A 549 12.34 42.05 -3.14
C GLY A 549 11.50 40.77 -3.21
N ALA A 550 12.16 39.61 -3.28
CA ALA A 550 11.48 38.31 -3.25
C ALA A 550 11.15 37.88 -1.82
N ILE A 551 10.09 37.08 -1.66
CA ILE A 551 9.80 36.42 -0.38
C ILE A 551 10.87 35.39 -0.01
N GLY A 552 10.90 35.04 1.29
CA GLY A 552 11.69 33.91 1.75
C GLY A 552 11.18 32.59 1.18
N PRO A 553 12.04 31.57 1.05
CA PRO A 553 11.71 30.29 0.38
C PRO A 553 10.64 29.45 1.10
N ASP A 554 10.31 29.80 2.34
CA ASP A 554 9.33 29.09 3.17
C ASP A 554 7.98 29.79 3.25
N VAL A 555 7.87 31.00 2.66
CA VAL A 555 6.65 31.79 2.76
C VAL A 555 5.50 31.10 2.02
N LEU A 556 5.68 30.75 0.74
CA LEU A 556 4.68 29.99 -0.02
C LEU A 556 5.24 28.59 -0.34
N TYR A 557 5.41 27.80 0.72
CA TYR A 557 5.83 26.41 0.65
C TYR A 557 4.80 25.50 1.32
N SER A 558 4.44 24.40 0.68
CA SER A 558 3.48 23.43 1.22
C SER A 558 3.92 22.00 0.88
N PRO A 559 4.42 21.24 1.87
CA PRO A 559 4.86 19.85 1.71
C PRO A 559 3.73 18.84 1.92
N ASP A 560 4.07 17.55 1.81
CA ASP A 560 3.30 16.38 2.27
C ASP A 560 1.99 16.12 1.51
N HIS A 561 1.95 16.49 0.22
CA HIS A 561 0.80 16.22 -0.65
C HIS A 561 0.91 14.82 -1.28
N VAL A 562 0.41 13.81 -0.58
CA VAL A 562 0.45 12.40 -1.01
C VAL A 562 -0.39 12.19 -2.29
N ILE A 563 0.21 11.56 -3.30
CA ILE A 563 -0.47 11.16 -4.53
C ILE A 563 -1.40 9.99 -4.19
N ASP A 564 -2.69 10.14 -4.51
CA ASP A 564 -3.71 9.12 -4.29
C ASP A 564 -3.33 7.78 -4.97
N LYS A 565 -3.39 6.69 -4.21
CA LYS A 565 -3.07 5.32 -4.65
C LYS A 565 -3.94 4.82 -5.81
N TYR A 566 -5.08 5.44 -6.08
CA TYR A 566 -5.96 5.07 -7.20
C TYR A 566 -5.70 5.88 -8.48
N LYS A 567 -4.77 6.84 -8.47
CA LYS A 567 -4.42 7.59 -9.69
C LYS A 567 -3.63 6.73 -10.65
N ILE A 568 -4.26 6.42 -11.78
CA ILE A 568 -3.64 5.65 -12.86
C ILE A 568 -2.39 6.36 -13.38
N ASN A 569 -1.45 5.55 -13.86
CA ASN A 569 -0.27 6.04 -14.57
C ASN A 569 -0.64 7.04 -15.67
N LYS A 570 0.00 8.22 -15.67
CA LYS A 570 -0.27 9.30 -16.63
C LYS A 570 0.97 10.16 -16.81
N SER A 571 1.46 10.25 -18.05
CA SER A 571 2.65 11.03 -18.41
C SER A 571 2.36 12.52 -18.53
N ASN A 572 3.33 13.35 -18.14
CA ASN A 572 3.42 14.76 -18.50
C ASN A 572 2.14 15.57 -18.22
N THR A 573 1.52 15.32 -17.07
CA THR A 573 0.30 16.05 -16.72
C THR A 573 0.64 17.52 -16.49
N PRO A 574 -0.07 18.45 -17.17
CA PRO A 574 0.24 19.86 -17.09
C PRO A 574 -0.11 20.43 -15.71
N SER A 575 0.67 21.42 -15.28
CA SER A 575 0.44 22.15 -14.04
C SER A 575 0.03 23.58 -14.33
N SER A 576 -0.84 24.13 -13.50
CA SER A 576 -1.25 25.54 -13.56
C SER A 576 -1.38 26.13 -12.15
N GLY A 577 -1.41 27.45 -12.05
CA GLY A 577 -1.56 28.09 -10.74
C GLY A 577 -1.77 29.59 -10.84
N ASP A 578 -2.22 30.16 -9.73
CA ASP A 578 -2.51 31.59 -9.58
C ASP A 578 -1.99 32.08 -8.23
N ILE A 579 -1.49 33.31 -8.16
CA ILE A 579 -1.15 34.01 -6.92
C ILE A 579 -2.09 35.20 -6.72
N THR A 580 -2.61 35.37 -5.51
CA THR A 580 -3.48 36.49 -5.16
C THR A 580 -2.80 37.39 -4.13
N TYR A 581 -2.82 38.69 -4.42
CA TYR A 581 -2.42 39.74 -3.51
C TYR A 581 -3.64 40.53 -3.04
N ALA A 582 -3.79 40.65 -1.72
CA ALA A 582 -4.87 41.42 -1.09
C ALA A 582 -4.47 42.88 -0.88
N ILE A 583 -5.39 43.80 -1.14
CA ILE A 583 -5.15 45.22 -0.85
C ILE A 583 -5.08 45.44 0.66
N LEU A 584 -4.06 46.17 1.12
CA LEU A 584 -3.85 46.47 2.53
C LEU A 584 -4.70 47.66 2.97
N LYS A 585 -5.10 47.66 4.25
CA LYS A 585 -5.81 48.77 4.89
C LYS A 585 -4.94 50.04 4.90
N GLY A 586 -5.55 51.20 4.71
CA GLY A 586 -4.86 52.49 4.61
C GLY A 586 -4.67 53.01 3.18
N ASN A 587 -5.20 52.30 2.17
CA ASN A 587 -5.13 52.73 0.78
C ASN A 587 -5.94 54.02 0.56
N ILE A 588 -5.52 54.83 -0.40
CA ILE A 588 -6.18 56.09 -0.77
C ILE A 588 -6.63 55.95 -2.22
N ASN A 589 -7.93 56.04 -2.46
CA ASN A 589 -8.55 55.84 -3.78
C ASN A 589 -8.10 54.53 -4.48
N GLY A 590 -7.90 53.46 -3.70
CA GLY A 590 -7.34 52.19 -4.19
C GLY A 590 -8.36 51.23 -4.81
N GLY A 591 -7.85 50.23 -5.54
CA GLY A 591 -8.63 49.18 -6.21
C GLY A 591 -8.93 47.92 -5.38
N ALA A 592 -9.28 46.82 -6.06
CA ALA A 592 -9.53 45.50 -5.47
C ALA A 592 -8.27 44.64 -5.39
N ASP A 593 -8.35 43.48 -4.73
CA ASP A 593 -7.35 42.40 -4.75
C ASP A 593 -6.91 42.08 -6.19
N LYS A 594 -5.63 41.75 -6.39
CA LYS A 594 -5.07 41.39 -7.70
C LYS A 594 -4.70 39.91 -7.73
N THR A 595 -5.11 39.20 -8.78
CA THR A 595 -4.75 37.80 -9.03
C THR A 595 -3.94 37.70 -10.31
N PHE A 596 -2.86 36.94 -10.29
CA PHE A 596 -1.94 36.75 -11.41
C PHE A 596 -1.72 35.27 -11.65
N THR A 597 -1.81 34.84 -12.91
CA THR A 597 -1.52 33.45 -13.30
C THR A 597 -0.02 33.20 -13.32
N ILE A 598 0.38 32.04 -12.81
CA ILE A 598 1.76 31.58 -12.74
C ILE A 598 2.06 30.76 -13.99
N GLN A 599 3.03 31.21 -14.78
CA GLN A 599 3.45 30.55 -16.02
C GLN A 599 4.64 29.61 -15.78
N GLY A 600 4.77 28.57 -16.62
CA GLY A 600 5.97 27.73 -16.67
C GLY A 600 6.15 26.75 -15.50
N ILE A 601 5.05 26.33 -14.85
CA ILE A 601 5.10 25.28 -13.81
C ILE A 601 5.43 23.93 -14.47
N ASN A 602 6.34 23.16 -13.88
CA ASN A 602 6.74 21.86 -14.41
C ASN A 602 5.58 20.85 -14.47
N THR A 603 5.66 19.89 -15.40
CA THR A 603 4.72 18.76 -15.48
C THR A 603 5.01 17.72 -14.40
N VAL A 604 4.03 16.84 -14.16
CA VAL A 604 4.17 15.67 -13.29
C VAL A 604 3.75 14.41 -14.04
N THR A 605 4.57 13.37 -13.98
CA THR A 605 4.33 12.03 -14.53
C THR A 605 4.08 11.06 -13.37
N VAL A 606 2.84 10.58 -13.22
CA VAL A 606 2.50 9.52 -12.25
C VAL A 606 2.84 8.17 -12.89
N HIS A 607 3.72 7.39 -12.26
CA HIS A 607 4.10 6.07 -12.75
C HIS A 607 4.42 5.13 -11.59
N THR A 608 3.49 4.27 -11.22
CA THR A 608 3.64 3.33 -10.10
C THR A 608 4.33 2.04 -10.57
N PRO A 609 5.55 1.76 -10.09
CA PRO A 609 6.37 0.66 -10.60
C PRO A 609 6.04 -0.66 -9.92
N VAL A 610 6.03 -1.73 -10.71
CA VAL A 610 5.98 -3.11 -10.27
C VAL A 610 6.97 -3.96 -11.06
N VAL A 611 7.50 -4.97 -10.38
CA VAL A 611 8.45 -5.97 -10.93
C VAL A 611 7.92 -7.37 -10.61
N ASN A 612 8.19 -8.30 -11.51
CA ASN A 612 7.93 -9.72 -11.32
C ASN A 612 9.11 -10.54 -11.87
N LEU A 613 9.92 -11.08 -10.96
CA LEU A 613 10.96 -12.05 -11.29
C LEU A 613 10.65 -13.33 -10.52
N SER A 614 10.04 -14.29 -11.21
CA SER A 614 9.50 -15.48 -10.57
C SER A 614 10.37 -16.71 -10.80
N LYS A 615 10.35 -17.64 -9.84
CA LYS A 615 11.07 -18.92 -9.90
C LYS A 615 10.20 -20.05 -9.38
N VAL A 616 10.49 -21.27 -9.82
CA VAL A 616 9.92 -22.51 -9.29
C VAL A 616 11.06 -23.44 -8.92
N SER A 617 11.01 -24.05 -7.73
CA SER A 617 12.01 -25.00 -7.24
C SER A 617 12.19 -26.18 -8.19
N ASP A 618 13.41 -26.68 -8.28
CA ASP A 618 13.78 -27.84 -9.09
C ASP A 618 14.09 -29.04 -8.19
N ASP A 619 13.27 -30.10 -8.25
CA ASP A 619 13.45 -31.31 -7.45
C ASP A 619 14.24 -32.40 -8.21
N ALA A 620 15.45 -32.01 -8.66
CA ALA A 620 16.36 -32.88 -9.39
C ALA A 620 16.76 -34.14 -8.59
N ALA A 621 16.81 -34.04 -7.26
CA ALA A 621 17.19 -35.15 -6.37
C ALA A 621 16.19 -36.32 -6.40
N HIS A 622 14.96 -36.11 -6.90
CA HIS A 622 13.94 -37.14 -7.01
C HIS A 622 13.57 -37.45 -8.48
N ASN A 623 14.35 -36.94 -9.44
CA ASN A 623 14.10 -37.10 -10.86
C ASN A 623 14.73 -38.39 -11.41
N GLN A 624 13.89 -39.33 -11.84
CA GLN A 624 14.30 -40.64 -12.37
C GLN A 624 14.35 -40.70 -13.91
N LYS A 625 14.14 -39.59 -14.62
CA LYS A 625 14.11 -39.58 -16.10
C LYS A 625 15.42 -40.08 -16.68
N THR A 626 15.34 -40.97 -17.68
CA THR A 626 16.48 -41.37 -18.52
C THR A 626 17.18 -40.14 -19.12
N GLN A 627 16.41 -39.15 -19.56
CA GLN A 627 16.91 -37.89 -20.11
C GLN A 627 16.13 -36.73 -19.48
N PRO A 628 16.68 -36.06 -18.45
CA PRO A 628 16.07 -34.88 -17.84
C PRO A 628 15.96 -33.72 -18.85
N THR A 629 14.84 -33.00 -18.85
CA THR A 629 14.63 -31.88 -19.78
C THR A 629 15.44 -30.65 -19.37
N LYS A 630 16.35 -30.19 -20.24
CA LYS A 630 17.17 -29.00 -19.98
C LYS A 630 16.33 -27.72 -19.88
N GLY A 631 16.69 -26.85 -18.94
CA GLY A 631 16.08 -25.51 -18.79
C GLY A 631 14.67 -25.50 -18.19
N ARG A 632 14.24 -26.60 -17.56
CA ARG A 632 12.97 -26.72 -16.85
C ARG A 632 13.22 -27.21 -15.43
N SER A 633 12.49 -26.66 -14.47
CA SER A 633 12.47 -27.22 -13.11
C SER A 633 11.65 -28.51 -13.09
N ALA A 634 12.17 -29.56 -12.44
CA ALA A 634 11.46 -30.81 -12.22
C ALA A 634 10.50 -30.68 -11.05
N LEU A 635 9.22 -30.95 -11.28
CA LEU A 635 8.20 -31.13 -10.26
C LEU A 635 7.79 -32.60 -10.19
N ILE A 636 7.86 -33.18 -8.99
CA ILE A 636 7.62 -34.61 -8.81
C ILE A 636 6.24 -34.85 -8.22
N LEU A 637 5.49 -35.79 -8.78
CA LEU A 637 4.15 -36.15 -8.28
C LEU A 637 4.20 -36.57 -6.81
N GLU A 638 3.20 -36.12 -6.04
CA GLU A 638 3.09 -36.32 -4.58
C GLU A 638 4.19 -35.69 -3.74
N ARG A 639 4.80 -34.60 -4.23
CA ARG A 639 5.82 -33.88 -3.48
C ARG A 639 5.52 -32.38 -3.42
N PRO A 640 5.98 -31.70 -2.35
CA PRO A 640 5.87 -30.26 -2.27
C PRO A 640 6.87 -29.60 -3.23
N PHE A 641 6.51 -28.42 -3.73
CA PHE A 641 7.40 -27.56 -4.50
C PHE A 641 7.19 -26.10 -4.10
N ARG A 642 8.20 -25.26 -4.32
CA ARG A 642 8.20 -23.85 -3.94
C ARG A 642 8.14 -22.96 -5.16
N VAL A 643 7.33 -21.91 -5.09
CA VAL A 643 7.39 -20.78 -6.01
C VAL A 643 7.93 -19.56 -5.27
N THR A 644 8.71 -18.75 -5.96
CA THR A 644 9.25 -17.49 -5.46
C THR A 644 8.79 -16.37 -6.37
N ILE A 645 8.14 -15.32 -5.83
CA ILE A 645 7.71 -14.14 -6.60
C ILE A 645 8.40 -12.90 -6.01
N SER A 646 9.48 -12.47 -6.66
CA SER A 646 10.24 -11.28 -6.28
C SER A 646 9.60 -10.00 -6.82
N THR A 647 9.45 -9.02 -5.93
CA THR A 647 9.11 -7.62 -6.24
C THR A 647 10.34 -6.72 -6.27
N ALA A 648 11.53 -7.28 -6.01
CA ALA A 648 12.81 -6.63 -6.25
C ALA A 648 13.35 -6.98 -7.64
N GLY A 649 13.94 -5.99 -8.29
CA GLY A 649 14.64 -6.13 -9.56
C GLY A 649 14.78 -4.80 -10.31
N PRO A 650 15.30 -4.84 -11.55
CA PRO A 650 15.51 -3.64 -12.36
C PRO A 650 14.20 -3.08 -12.93
N HIS A 651 14.12 -1.74 -12.95
CA HIS A 651 13.09 -0.95 -13.63
C HIS A 651 13.76 0.19 -14.45
N LEU A 652 13.04 1.26 -14.77
CA LEU A 652 13.55 2.44 -15.47
C LEU A 652 14.75 3.05 -14.75
N ASN A 653 15.76 3.45 -15.52
CA ASN A 653 16.95 4.12 -14.99
C ASN A 653 16.72 5.63 -14.80
N ILE A 654 15.82 5.98 -13.88
CA ILE A 654 15.46 7.35 -13.50
C ILE A 654 15.51 7.50 -11.95
N PRO A 655 15.66 8.72 -11.40
CA PRO A 655 15.74 8.92 -9.96
C PRO A 655 14.57 8.31 -9.20
N GLY A 656 14.86 7.52 -8.18
CA GLY A 656 13.86 6.83 -7.35
C GLY A 656 13.40 5.48 -7.90
N TYR A 657 13.82 5.11 -9.11
CA TYR A 657 13.64 3.80 -9.73
C TYR A 657 14.99 3.08 -9.81
N GLY A 658 15.21 2.19 -10.77
CA GLY A 658 16.42 1.37 -10.92
C GLY A 658 16.25 -0.06 -10.43
N ASP A 659 17.33 -0.66 -9.94
CA ASP A 659 17.32 -2.02 -9.36
C ASP A 659 17.13 -1.96 -7.84
N ARG A 660 15.91 -2.27 -7.37
CA ARG A 660 15.51 -2.14 -5.96
C ARG A 660 14.22 -2.90 -5.66
N GLU A 661 13.79 -2.85 -4.40
CA GLU A 661 12.52 -3.37 -3.92
C GLU A 661 11.35 -2.42 -4.25
N TYR A 662 10.25 -3.01 -4.75
CA TYR A 662 9.02 -2.32 -5.16
C TYR A 662 7.75 -2.80 -4.45
N ALA A 663 7.85 -3.71 -3.48
CA ALA A 663 6.72 -4.21 -2.69
C ALA A 663 5.78 -3.12 -2.15
N LYS A 664 6.30 -1.92 -1.84
CA LYS A 664 5.52 -0.75 -1.39
C LYS A 664 4.36 -0.42 -2.33
N TYR A 665 4.52 -0.62 -3.64
CA TYR A 665 3.58 -0.17 -4.68
C TYR A 665 2.72 -1.30 -5.25
N VAL A 666 2.77 -2.48 -4.64
CA VAL A 666 2.11 -3.69 -5.13
C VAL A 666 0.77 -3.87 -4.42
N ARG A 667 -0.31 -4.04 -5.19
CA ARG A 667 -1.62 -4.44 -4.69
C ARG A 667 -1.63 -5.91 -4.28
N THR A 668 -1.23 -6.76 -5.23
CA THR A 668 -1.35 -8.22 -5.13
C THR A 668 -0.29 -8.88 -6.01
N LYS A 669 0.20 -10.05 -5.57
CA LYS A 669 1.01 -10.98 -6.38
C LYS A 669 0.18 -12.22 -6.63
N GLN A 670 0.28 -12.79 -7.83
CA GLN A 670 -0.52 -13.95 -8.18
C GLN A 670 0.28 -14.98 -8.98
N VAL A 671 -0.06 -16.25 -8.79
CA VAL A 671 0.43 -17.39 -9.58
C VAL A 671 -0.76 -18.16 -10.15
N ARG A 672 -0.60 -18.71 -11.36
CA ARG A 672 -1.58 -19.58 -11.99
C ARG A 672 -0.89 -20.80 -12.58
N PHE A 673 -1.29 -21.96 -12.08
CA PHE A 673 -0.80 -23.27 -12.55
C PHE A 673 -1.70 -23.81 -13.66
N PRO A 674 -1.13 -24.39 -14.73
CA PRO A 674 -1.90 -25.09 -15.77
C PRO A 674 -2.33 -26.51 -15.36
N PHE A 675 -2.09 -26.89 -14.10
CA PHE A 675 -2.45 -28.15 -13.48
C PHE A 675 -2.97 -27.90 -12.05
N ASP A 676 -3.61 -28.90 -11.47
CA ASP A 676 -4.16 -28.84 -10.13
C ASP A 676 -3.05 -28.79 -9.08
N VAL A 677 -3.24 -28.01 -8.01
CA VAL A 677 -2.30 -27.93 -6.89
C VAL A 677 -3.06 -27.86 -5.56
N TYR A 678 -2.40 -28.24 -4.47
CA TYR A 678 -2.82 -27.90 -3.12
C TYR A 678 -1.89 -26.86 -2.51
N ASP A 679 -2.35 -26.17 -1.48
CA ASP A 679 -1.45 -25.55 -0.51
C ASP A 679 -0.54 -26.61 0.16
N LYS A 680 0.55 -26.17 0.79
CA LYS A 680 1.50 -27.05 1.50
C LYS A 680 0.82 -28.04 2.45
N GLY A 681 -0.22 -27.59 3.17
CA GLY A 681 -0.93 -28.39 4.17
C GLY A 681 -1.95 -29.37 3.60
N LYS A 682 -2.22 -29.34 2.28
CA LYS A 682 -3.33 -30.06 1.63
C LYS A 682 -4.70 -29.72 2.24
N THR A 683 -4.83 -28.50 2.76
CA THR A 683 -6.08 -28.00 3.36
C THR A 683 -6.96 -27.29 2.34
N GLN A 684 -6.35 -26.73 1.29
CA GLN A 684 -7.01 -25.99 0.23
C GLN A 684 -6.58 -26.54 -1.14
N PHE A 685 -7.58 -26.88 -1.95
CA PHE A 685 -7.41 -27.31 -3.33
C PHE A 685 -7.57 -26.14 -4.29
N TYR A 686 -6.66 -26.02 -5.26
CA TYR A 686 -6.74 -25.05 -6.36
C TYR A 686 -6.81 -25.80 -7.69
N PRO A 687 -7.98 -25.77 -8.37
CA PRO A 687 -8.11 -26.34 -9.70
C PRO A 687 -7.17 -25.65 -10.70
N ARG A 688 -6.73 -26.40 -11.71
CA ARG A 688 -5.95 -25.86 -12.84
C ARG A 688 -6.56 -24.57 -13.41
N GLY A 689 -5.72 -23.60 -13.76
CA GLY A 689 -6.14 -22.33 -14.36
C GLY A 689 -6.65 -21.28 -13.36
N THR A 690 -6.59 -21.55 -12.06
CA THR A 690 -7.01 -20.61 -11.01
C THR A 690 -5.88 -19.64 -10.66
N TRP A 691 -6.19 -18.33 -10.56
CA TRP A 691 -5.26 -17.35 -9.98
C TRP A 691 -5.26 -17.47 -8.46
N ILE A 692 -4.06 -17.61 -7.89
CA ILE A 692 -3.85 -17.77 -6.45
C ILE A 692 -3.11 -16.54 -5.95
N ASP A 693 -3.71 -15.84 -4.99
CA ASP A 693 -3.14 -14.64 -4.36
C ASP A 693 -2.02 -15.02 -3.39
N ILE A 694 -0.87 -14.39 -3.57
CA ILE A 694 0.29 -14.52 -2.69
C ILE A 694 0.46 -13.19 -1.94
N PRO A 695 0.57 -13.20 -0.60
CA PRO A 695 0.82 -11.99 0.17
C PRO A 695 2.04 -11.22 -0.36
N VAL A 696 1.94 -9.89 -0.45
CA VAL A 696 2.96 -9.04 -1.09
C VAL A 696 4.35 -9.23 -0.45
N GLN A 697 4.41 -9.29 0.88
CA GLN A 697 5.65 -9.45 1.65
C GLN A 697 6.17 -10.90 1.66
N GLN A 698 5.41 -11.87 1.16
CA GLN A 698 5.82 -13.27 1.13
C GLN A 698 6.55 -13.58 -0.17
N LEU A 699 7.86 -13.76 -0.12
CA LEU A 699 8.66 -14.12 -1.30
C LEU A 699 8.40 -15.55 -1.76
N ASP A 700 8.39 -16.50 -0.82
CA ASP A 700 8.32 -17.94 -1.08
C ASP A 700 6.97 -18.52 -0.66
N THR A 701 6.39 -19.36 -1.51
CA THR A 701 5.17 -20.11 -1.21
C THR A 701 5.33 -21.57 -1.61
N ASP A 702 5.05 -22.47 -0.67
CA ASP A 702 5.09 -23.92 -0.89
C ASP A 702 3.69 -24.41 -1.32
N PHE A 703 3.65 -25.22 -2.37
CA PHE A 703 2.48 -25.94 -2.88
C PHE A 703 2.74 -27.45 -2.85
N TYR A 704 1.70 -28.25 -3.00
CA TYR A 704 1.81 -29.71 -3.11
C TYR A 704 1.20 -30.21 -4.43
N LEU A 705 1.95 -31.04 -5.15
CA LEU A 705 1.54 -31.57 -6.45
C LEU A 705 0.72 -32.87 -6.30
N PRO A 706 -0.57 -32.89 -6.70
CA PRO A 706 -1.40 -34.09 -6.66
C PRO A 706 -0.92 -35.18 -7.62
N VAL A 707 -1.20 -36.44 -7.28
CA VAL A 707 -0.75 -37.61 -8.06
C VAL A 707 -1.45 -37.78 -9.41
N TRP A 708 -2.66 -37.25 -9.56
CA TRP A 708 -3.47 -37.37 -10.79
C TRP A 708 -3.12 -36.34 -11.86
N VAL A 709 -2.21 -35.41 -11.57
CA VAL A 709 -1.69 -34.48 -12.59
C VAL A 709 -0.96 -35.30 -13.66
N ASP A 710 -1.22 -34.98 -14.92
CA ASP A 710 -0.53 -35.61 -16.04
C ASP A 710 0.95 -35.23 -16.06
N GLU A 711 1.81 -36.22 -16.32
CA GLU A 711 3.22 -35.95 -16.59
C GLU A 711 3.37 -35.18 -17.91
N GLY A 712 4.26 -34.19 -17.92
CA GLY A 712 4.52 -33.41 -19.11
C GLY A 712 5.14 -32.04 -18.86
N ASN A 713 5.33 -31.31 -19.96
CA ASN A 713 5.89 -29.97 -19.96
C ASN A 713 4.81 -28.92 -19.76
N TYR A 714 5.00 -28.04 -18.78
CA TYR A 714 4.06 -26.96 -18.46
C TYR A 714 4.75 -25.60 -18.38
N THR A 715 3.94 -24.55 -18.41
CA THR A 715 4.36 -23.16 -18.20
C THR A 715 3.48 -22.54 -17.12
N VAL A 716 4.09 -22.18 -15.99
CA VAL A 716 3.43 -21.50 -14.88
C VAL A 716 3.49 -20.00 -15.13
N VAL A 717 2.38 -19.30 -14.91
CA VAL A 717 2.26 -17.85 -15.16
C VAL A 717 2.17 -17.11 -13.84
N PHE A 718 2.87 -15.99 -13.74
CA PHE A 718 2.93 -15.13 -12.58
C PHE A 718 2.59 -13.70 -12.97
N ARG A 719 2.00 -12.94 -12.04
CA ARG A 719 1.86 -11.49 -12.20
C ARG A 719 1.91 -10.74 -10.89
N THR A 720 2.43 -9.52 -10.96
CA THR A 720 2.48 -8.53 -9.87
C THR A 720 1.68 -7.31 -10.32
N ILE A 721 0.66 -6.95 -9.56
CA ILE A 721 -0.29 -5.90 -9.93
C ILE A 721 -0.01 -4.65 -9.11
N ALA A 722 0.15 -3.49 -9.75
CA ALA A 722 0.35 -2.21 -9.08
C ALA A 722 -0.88 -1.78 -8.26
N GLU A 723 -0.68 -1.04 -7.17
CA GLU A 723 -1.76 -0.51 -6.32
C GLU A 723 -2.75 0.37 -7.09
N ASN A 724 -2.27 1.07 -8.12
CA ASN A 724 -3.07 1.96 -8.96
C ASN A 724 -3.57 1.30 -10.27
N ALA A 725 -3.51 -0.03 -10.37
CA ALA A 725 -3.95 -0.74 -11.57
C ALA A 725 -5.48 -0.62 -11.76
N PRO A 726 -5.97 -0.12 -12.90
CA PRO A 726 -7.41 -0.06 -13.21
C PRO A 726 -7.96 -1.45 -13.57
N ASP A 727 -9.27 -1.66 -13.56
CA ASP A 727 -9.88 -2.99 -13.85
C ASP A 727 -9.53 -3.54 -15.24
N GLY A 728 -9.32 -2.65 -16.23
CA GLY A 728 -8.91 -3.00 -17.61
C GLY A 728 -7.40 -2.93 -17.85
N PHE A 729 -6.57 -3.25 -16.86
CA PHE A 729 -5.11 -3.14 -16.95
C PHE A 729 -4.49 -3.97 -18.08
N THR A 730 -3.28 -3.56 -18.50
CA THR A 730 -2.43 -4.32 -19.42
C THR A 730 -1.13 -4.74 -18.71
N GLU A 731 -0.48 -5.78 -19.23
CA GLU A 731 0.68 -6.43 -18.61
C GLU A 731 1.95 -6.27 -19.46
N GLN A 732 3.10 -6.18 -18.79
CA GLN A 732 4.42 -6.20 -19.41
C GLN A 732 5.30 -7.26 -18.76
N ARG A 733 6.18 -7.89 -19.54
CA ARG A 733 7.11 -8.89 -19.00
C ARG A 733 8.15 -8.26 -18.07
N HIS A 734 8.39 -8.89 -16.93
CA HIS A 734 9.37 -8.57 -15.88
C HIS A 734 9.13 -7.27 -15.11
N ALA A 735 8.78 -6.17 -15.76
CA ALA A 735 8.54 -4.88 -15.12
C ALA A 735 7.65 -4.00 -16.00
N ASN A 736 6.77 -3.19 -15.40
CA ASN A 736 5.96 -2.22 -16.13
C ASN A 736 6.76 -0.94 -16.48
N THR A 737 7.79 -1.07 -17.30
CA THR A 737 8.62 0.06 -17.74
C THR A 737 7.92 0.98 -18.75
N ASP A 738 6.93 0.48 -19.48
CA ASP A 738 6.01 1.31 -20.25
C ASP A 738 4.87 1.79 -19.34
N ILE A 739 4.63 3.10 -19.35
CA ILE A 739 3.64 3.76 -18.51
C ILE A 739 2.21 3.27 -18.76
N ALA A 740 1.93 2.71 -19.94
CA ALA A 740 0.63 2.14 -20.29
C ALA A 740 0.28 0.87 -19.49
N HIS A 741 1.29 0.20 -18.91
CA HIS A 741 1.13 -1.06 -18.18
C HIS A 741 1.10 -0.83 -16.66
N HIS A 742 0.27 -1.61 -15.96
CA HIS A 742 0.14 -1.59 -14.49
C HIS A 742 0.47 -2.92 -13.84
N VAL A 743 0.87 -3.90 -14.66
CA VAL A 743 1.15 -5.26 -14.21
C VAL A 743 2.48 -5.72 -14.81
N ALA A 744 3.32 -6.29 -13.98
CA ALA A 744 4.50 -7.04 -14.40
C ALA A 744 4.18 -8.53 -14.40
N ASN A 745 4.43 -9.24 -15.50
CA ASN A 745 4.22 -10.69 -15.58
C ASN A 745 5.53 -11.46 -15.81
N ASP A 746 5.51 -12.74 -15.47
CA ASP A 746 6.60 -13.66 -15.75
C ASP A 746 6.08 -15.08 -15.98
N VAL A 747 6.91 -15.91 -16.60
CA VAL A 747 6.58 -17.31 -16.89
C VAL A 747 7.75 -18.21 -16.56
N VAL A 748 7.47 -19.34 -15.92
CA VAL A 748 8.48 -20.35 -15.59
C VAL A 748 8.08 -21.69 -16.23
N ASN A 749 9.02 -22.28 -16.97
CA ASN A 749 8.83 -23.57 -17.61
C ASN A 749 9.22 -24.70 -16.65
N ILE A 750 8.34 -25.67 -16.50
CA ILE A 750 8.53 -26.82 -15.61
C ILE A 750 8.24 -28.14 -16.33
N GLU A 751 8.67 -29.26 -15.75
CA GLU A 751 8.28 -30.61 -16.17
C GLU A 751 7.69 -31.35 -14.96
N VAL A 752 6.48 -31.89 -15.10
CA VAL A 752 5.87 -32.80 -14.11
C VAL A 752 6.28 -34.23 -14.42
N ILE A 753 6.83 -34.92 -13.42
CA ILE A 753 7.47 -36.23 -13.57
C ILE A 753 6.93 -37.22 -12.53
N GLY A 754 6.60 -38.42 -13.00
CA GLY A 754 6.23 -39.58 -12.19
C GLY A 754 7.43 -40.33 -11.62
N ARG A 755 7.19 -41.43 -10.90
CA ARG A 755 8.27 -42.22 -10.27
C ARG A 755 7.98 -43.72 -10.26
N MET A 756 9.03 -44.53 -10.30
CA MET A 756 9.07 -45.94 -9.95
C MET A 756 9.67 -46.12 -8.56
N TYR A 757 9.09 -46.98 -7.73
CA TYR A 757 9.51 -47.11 -6.34
C TYR A 757 9.02 -48.41 -5.71
N ASP A 758 9.44 -48.69 -4.47
CA ASP A 758 8.93 -49.78 -3.65
C ASP A 758 9.18 -51.18 -4.26
N PHE A 759 10.36 -51.43 -4.86
CA PHE A 759 10.68 -52.79 -5.31
C PHE A 759 10.88 -53.71 -4.10
N HIS A 760 10.19 -54.86 -4.08
CA HIS A 760 10.32 -55.82 -2.99
C HIS A 760 9.93 -57.24 -3.38
N ILE A 761 10.53 -58.23 -2.72
CA ILE A 761 10.15 -59.64 -2.85
C ILE A 761 9.00 -59.95 -1.90
N THR A 762 7.89 -60.44 -2.47
CA THR A 762 6.63 -60.70 -1.77
C THR A 762 6.37 -62.16 -1.47
N ASP A 763 7.04 -63.09 -2.13
CA ASP A 763 6.98 -64.50 -1.79
C ASP A 763 8.14 -65.28 -2.42
N ILE A 764 8.46 -66.46 -1.87
CA ILE A 764 9.44 -67.40 -2.40
C ILE A 764 8.83 -68.80 -2.32
N ALA A 765 8.79 -69.50 -3.46
CA ALA A 765 8.13 -70.80 -3.57
C ALA A 765 8.89 -71.96 -2.94
N ASP A 766 10.15 -71.75 -2.56
CA ASP A 766 10.95 -72.69 -1.78
C ASP A 766 10.28 -72.94 -0.41
N TYR A 767 10.05 -74.20 -0.07
CA TYR A 767 9.30 -74.60 1.12
C TYR A 767 9.92 -74.12 2.43
N HIS A 768 11.22 -73.84 2.48
CA HIS A 768 11.86 -73.25 3.65
C HIS A 768 11.28 -71.86 3.96
N TRP A 769 10.86 -71.11 2.94
CA TRP A 769 10.41 -69.73 3.07
C TRP A 769 8.90 -69.58 3.24
N GLU A 770 8.10 -70.64 3.03
CA GLU A 770 6.62 -70.54 3.02
C GLU A 770 6.07 -69.91 4.31
N ARG A 771 6.59 -70.28 5.49
CA ARG A 771 6.11 -69.74 6.78
C ARG A 771 6.52 -68.28 7.03
N VAL A 772 7.47 -67.74 6.26
CA VAL A 772 7.82 -66.32 6.34
C VAL A 772 6.69 -65.48 5.75
N PHE A 773 6.18 -65.88 4.59
CA PHE A 773 5.19 -65.13 3.83
C PHE A 773 3.74 -65.56 4.12
N ARG A 774 3.51 -66.75 4.70
CA ARG A 774 2.18 -67.32 4.93
C ARG A 774 1.90 -67.53 6.40
N GLN A 775 0.67 -67.21 6.82
CA GLN A 775 0.23 -67.43 8.21
C GLN A 775 0.26 -68.91 8.61
N ARG A 776 0.00 -69.81 7.66
CA ARG A 776 0.03 -71.27 7.82
C ARG A 776 0.48 -71.92 6.49
N LYS A 777 1.14 -73.08 6.55
CA LYS A 777 1.54 -73.84 5.35
C LYS A 777 0.34 -74.10 4.44
N GLY A 778 0.52 -73.97 3.13
CA GLY A 778 -0.55 -74.13 2.13
C GLY A 778 -1.57 -72.99 2.04
N SER A 779 -1.58 -72.03 2.98
CA SER A 779 -2.54 -70.91 2.96
C SER A 779 -2.25 -69.91 1.83
N SER A 780 -3.29 -69.22 1.35
CA SER A 780 -3.15 -68.01 0.51
C SER A 780 -2.98 -66.73 1.34
N MET A 781 -3.32 -66.75 2.64
CA MET A 781 -3.24 -65.59 3.51
C MET A 781 -1.78 -65.19 3.80
N HIS A 782 -1.43 -63.98 3.40
CA HIS A 782 -0.10 -63.42 3.58
C HIS A 782 0.17 -63.02 5.04
N SER A 783 1.42 -63.13 5.50
CA SER A 783 1.86 -62.73 6.85
C SER A 783 1.99 -61.22 7.03
N GLY A 784 2.10 -60.48 5.92
CA GLY A 784 2.43 -59.05 5.88
C GLY A 784 3.94 -58.77 5.77
N LEU A 785 4.79 -59.79 5.81
CA LEU A 785 6.24 -59.66 5.69
C LEU A 785 6.70 -59.69 4.23
N SER A 786 7.63 -58.82 3.85
CA SER A 786 8.22 -58.77 2.50
C SER A 786 9.64 -58.21 2.59
N TYR A 787 10.49 -58.53 1.62
CA TYR A 787 11.89 -58.07 1.59
C TYR A 787 12.03 -56.86 0.67
N TRP A 788 12.19 -55.68 1.27
CA TRP A 788 12.24 -54.40 0.59
C TRP A 788 13.65 -54.04 0.11
N THR A 789 13.77 -53.19 -0.92
CA THR A 789 15.05 -52.57 -1.32
C THR A 789 15.92 -52.17 -0.12
N GLY A 790 15.35 -51.50 0.87
CA GLY A 790 16.04 -51.13 2.10
C GLY A 790 15.06 -50.72 3.19
N LEU A 791 15.55 -49.92 4.14
CA LEU A 791 14.76 -49.39 5.25
C LEU A 791 14.06 -48.07 4.93
N GLY A 792 14.36 -47.47 3.78
CA GLY A 792 13.78 -46.23 3.29
C GLY A 792 12.53 -46.45 2.44
N ASN A 793 11.60 -45.49 2.50
CA ASN A 793 10.48 -45.36 1.59
C ASN A 793 10.93 -44.71 0.27
N ILE A 794 9.99 -44.42 -0.63
CA ILE A 794 10.26 -43.76 -1.91
C ILE A 794 11.17 -42.51 -1.80
N ASP A 795 11.07 -41.74 -0.72
CA ASP A 795 11.84 -40.51 -0.48
C ASP A 795 13.00 -40.70 0.53
N GLY A 796 13.34 -41.95 0.85
CA GLY A 796 14.42 -42.30 1.79
C GLY A 796 14.09 -42.11 3.27
N LEU A 797 12.85 -41.79 3.62
CA LEU A 797 12.40 -41.74 5.02
C LEU A 797 12.14 -43.16 5.55
N PRO A 798 12.24 -43.43 6.86
CA PRO A 798 12.02 -44.76 7.42
C PRO A 798 10.67 -45.37 6.99
N ARG A 799 10.72 -46.55 6.34
CA ARG A 799 9.55 -47.31 5.87
C ARG A 799 8.88 -48.10 7.00
N GLY A 800 9.65 -48.51 8.00
CA GLY A 800 9.15 -49.24 9.18
C GLY A 800 9.33 -50.76 9.13
N ASN A 801 9.91 -51.33 8.08
CA ASN A 801 10.33 -52.73 8.07
C ASN A 801 11.57 -52.92 8.97
N PRO A 802 11.64 -53.98 9.80
CA PRO A 802 12.84 -54.30 10.57
C PRO A 802 13.80 -55.20 9.78
N GLU A 803 15.03 -55.34 10.28
CA GLU A 803 15.89 -56.45 9.87
C GLU A 803 15.25 -57.80 10.26
N PRO A 804 15.44 -58.88 9.47
CA PRO A 804 16.27 -58.98 8.28
C PRO A 804 15.51 -58.74 6.95
N PHE A 805 14.38 -58.04 6.97
CA PHE A 805 13.45 -57.90 5.83
C PHE A 805 13.88 -56.84 4.81
N THR A 806 15.12 -56.95 4.33
CA THR A 806 15.72 -56.14 3.26
C THR A 806 16.34 -57.01 2.17
N LEU A 807 16.48 -56.45 0.97
CA LEU A 807 17.14 -57.10 -0.15
C LEU A 807 18.67 -56.99 -0.03
N PRO A 808 19.41 -57.98 -0.57
CA PRO A 808 18.92 -59.21 -1.21
C PRO A 808 18.44 -60.25 -0.19
N VAL A 809 17.58 -61.17 -0.63
CA VAL A 809 17.28 -62.39 0.14
C VAL A 809 18.47 -63.34 0.06
N ARG A 810 19.07 -63.69 1.20
CA ARG A 810 20.35 -64.42 1.29
C ARG A 810 20.45 -65.24 2.60
N PRO A 811 21.55 -65.97 2.86
CA PRO A 811 21.79 -66.59 4.17
C PRO A 811 21.74 -65.60 5.34
N GLY A 812 20.83 -65.80 6.27
CA GLY A 812 20.56 -64.91 7.40
C GLY A 812 19.38 -63.96 7.17
N SER A 813 18.77 -63.99 5.99
CA SER A 813 17.51 -63.27 5.74
C SER A 813 16.30 -63.98 6.34
N HIS A 814 16.39 -65.28 6.64
CA HIS A 814 15.28 -66.04 7.22
C HIS A 814 15.08 -65.71 8.72
N PRO A 815 13.87 -65.32 9.17
CA PRO A 815 13.65 -64.83 10.52
C PRO A 815 13.55 -65.91 11.61
N TYR A 816 13.32 -67.18 11.23
CA TYR A 816 13.20 -68.28 12.20
C TYR A 816 14.54 -68.93 12.54
N GLU A 817 14.70 -69.28 13.82
CA GLU A 817 15.86 -70.00 14.35
C GLU A 817 16.08 -71.34 13.63
N GLY A 818 17.34 -71.70 13.35
CA GLY A 818 17.71 -72.91 12.63
C GLY A 818 17.81 -72.78 11.10
N TYR A 819 17.47 -71.63 10.53
CA TYR A 819 17.49 -71.38 9.07
C TYR A 819 18.55 -70.32 8.66
N ALA A 820 19.53 -70.06 9.52
CA ALA A 820 20.50 -68.98 9.34
C ALA A 820 21.38 -69.12 8.08
N ASN A 821 21.62 -70.35 7.61
CA ASN A 821 22.41 -70.64 6.40
C ASN A 821 21.58 -70.80 5.12
N VAL A 822 20.26 -70.68 5.19
CA VAL A 822 19.36 -70.97 4.07
C VAL A 822 19.40 -69.84 3.04
N ALA A 823 19.68 -70.20 1.79
CA ALA A 823 19.40 -69.39 0.61
C ALA A 823 18.34 -70.09 -0.25
N VAL A 824 17.93 -69.48 -1.36
CA VAL A 824 16.90 -70.08 -2.24
C VAL A 824 17.55 -71.16 -3.10
N LYS A 825 16.92 -72.33 -3.31
CA LYS A 825 17.44 -73.32 -4.26
C LYS A 825 17.08 -73.00 -5.70
N THR A 826 17.95 -73.34 -6.66
CA THR A 826 17.67 -73.12 -8.09
C THR A 826 16.40 -73.86 -8.51
N GLY A 827 15.66 -73.34 -9.49
CA GLY A 827 14.36 -73.90 -9.90
C GLY A 827 13.16 -73.41 -9.09
N TYR A 828 13.33 -72.90 -7.86
CA TYR A 828 12.26 -72.19 -7.15
C TYR A 828 12.16 -70.74 -7.61
N HIS A 829 10.93 -70.28 -7.80
CA HIS A 829 10.64 -68.91 -8.17
C HIS A 829 10.37 -68.03 -6.96
N PHE A 830 10.72 -66.75 -7.08
CA PHE A 830 10.26 -65.71 -6.18
C PHE A 830 9.27 -64.79 -6.88
N LYS A 831 8.36 -64.22 -6.10
CA LYS A 831 7.38 -63.22 -6.53
C LYS A 831 7.85 -61.85 -6.05
N PHE A 832 7.61 -60.83 -6.83
CA PHE A 832 7.95 -59.45 -6.48
C PHE A 832 6.91 -58.51 -7.06
N ASP A 833 6.84 -57.31 -6.48
CA ASP A 833 6.17 -56.19 -7.12
C ASP A 833 6.93 -54.89 -6.91
N LEU A 834 6.53 -53.88 -7.68
CA LEU A 834 6.96 -52.49 -7.55
C LEU A 834 5.81 -51.58 -7.96
N LYS A 835 5.94 -50.31 -7.62
CA LYS A 835 4.92 -49.30 -7.95
C LYS A 835 5.46 -48.28 -8.93
N THR A 836 4.54 -47.75 -9.72
CA THR A 836 4.74 -46.53 -10.48
C THR A 836 3.67 -45.52 -10.13
N LYS A 837 3.98 -44.23 -10.26
CA LYS A 837 3.00 -43.14 -10.24
C LYS A 837 3.22 -42.22 -11.43
N GLY A 838 2.14 -41.72 -12.01
CA GLY A 838 2.13 -40.94 -13.24
C GLY A 838 1.43 -41.67 -14.40
N ASN A 839 1.84 -41.36 -15.63
CA ASN A 839 1.22 -41.76 -16.88
C ASN A 839 1.71 -43.13 -17.38
N MET A 840 1.68 -44.13 -16.49
CA MET A 840 2.09 -45.53 -16.71
C MET A 840 0.88 -46.49 -16.74
N PHE A 841 -0.28 -45.99 -17.15
CA PHE A 841 -1.56 -46.71 -17.13
C PHE A 841 -2.12 -47.09 -18.51
N SER A 842 -1.40 -46.84 -19.62
CA SER A 842 -1.82 -47.27 -20.95
C SER A 842 -1.64 -48.78 -21.16
N ALA A 843 -2.34 -49.36 -22.13
CA ALA A 843 -2.26 -50.79 -22.46
C ALA A 843 -0.88 -51.23 -22.99
N LYS A 844 -0.07 -50.30 -23.51
CA LYS A 844 1.28 -50.55 -24.04
C LYS A 844 2.40 -50.18 -23.07
N ASP A 845 2.07 -49.61 -21.91
CA ASP A 845 3.07 -49.29 -20.90
C ASP A 845 3.56 -50.59 -20.25
N GLY A 846 4.81 -50.59 -19.78
CA GLY A 846 5.40 -51.77 -19.16
C GLY A 846 6.62 -51.47 -18.33
N ILE A 847 7.09 -52.47 -17.59
CA ILE A 847 8.35 -52.41 -16.85
C ILE A 847 9.32 -53.41 -17.45
N ARG A 848 10.45 -52.92 -17.96
CA ARG A 848 11.56 -53.77 -18.42
C ARG A 848 12.44 -54.13 -17.24
N ILE A 849 12.77 -55.42 -17.16
CA ILE A 849 13.74 -55.94 -16.20
C ILE A 849 14.79 -56.72 -16.98
N THR A 850 16.05 -56.34 -16.80
CA THR A 850 17.19 -57.00 -17.43
C THR A 850 18.02 -57.68 -16.34
N PRO A 851 17.90 -59.01 -16.18
CA PRO A 851 18.69 -59.75 -15.21
C PRO A 851 20.16 -59.87 -15.62
N SER A 852 21.05 -59.83 -14.64
CA SER A 852 22.45 -60.24 -14.75
C SER A 852 22.80 -61.20 -13.61
N PHE A 853 23.84 -62.01 -13.79
CA PHE A 853 24.16 -63.09 -12.88
C PHE A 853 25.60 -62.99 -12.38
N TYR A 854 25.76 -63.17 -11.08
CA TYR A 854 27.07 -63.17 -10.43
C TYR A 854 27.24 -64.44 -9.62
N TRP A 855 28.45 -65.00 -9.61
CA TRP A 855 28.82 -66.02 -8.65
C TRP A 855 29.53 -65.36 -7.47
N VAL A 856 29.19 -65.80 -6.26
CA VAL A 856 29.82 -65.36 -5.02
C VAL A 856 30.29 -66.57 -4.22
N SER A 857 31.53 -66.55 -3.74
CA SER A 857 32.06 -67.62 -2.89
C SER A 857 31.28 -67.74 -1.58
N LYS A 858 31.33 -68.92 -0.95
CA LYS A 858 30.59 -69.21 0.29
C LYS A 858 30.92 -68.25 1.44
N ASP A 859 32.14 -67.70 1.45
CA ASP A 859 32.65 -66.73 2.44
C ASP A 859 32.51 -65.26 1.99
N GLY A 860 31.87 -65.01 0.84
CA GLY A 860 31.62 -63.67 0.30
C GLY A 860 32.83 -62.94 -0.29
N ARG A 861 34.04 -63.53 -0.24
CA ARG A 861 35.30 -62.88 -0.63
C ARG A 861 35.51 -62.74 -2.13
N GLN A 862 34.98 -63.66 -2.92
CA GLN A 862 35.09 -63.63 -4.38
C GLN A 862 33.72 -63.35 -4.98
N ARG A 863 33.68 -62.40 -5.92
CA ARG A 863 32.50 -62.10 -6.74
C ARG A 863 32.93 -61.91 -8.18
N GLU A 864 32.27 -62.59 -9.11
CA GLU A 864 32.51 -62.43 -10.54
C GLU A 864 31.19 -62.54 -11.32
N GLU A 865 31.11 -61.85 -12.46
CA GLU A 865 29.98 -61.99 -13.38
C GLU A 865 30.08 -63.34 -14.10
N VAL A 866 28.95 -64.04 -14.23
CA VAL A 866 28.90 -65.40 -14.79
C VAL A 866 27.88 -65.55 -15.91
N ASP A 867 28.22 -66.42 -16.88
CA ASP A 867 27.24 -66.97 -17.81
C ASP A 867 26.62 -68.23 -17.18
N LEU A 868 25.30 -68.34 -17.27
CA LEU A 868 24.57 -69.49 -16.77
C LEU A 868 24.16 -70.40 -17.93
N TYR A 869 24.33 -71.69 -17.73
CA TYR A 869 23.96 -72.73 -18.70
C TYR A 869 22.95 -73.69 -18.09
N THR A 870 22.06 -74.24 -18.90
CA THR A 870 21.05 -75.22 -18.47
C THR A 870 20.90 -76.36 -19.49
N HIS A 871 20.00 -77.30 -19.22
CA HIS A 871 19.68 -78.41 -20.11
C HIS A 871 18.23 -78.34 -20.56
N SER A 872 17.95 -78.77 -21.79
CA SER A 872 16.60 -78.86 -22.34
C SER A 872 16.46 -80.14 -23.17
N GLY A 873 15.93 -81.20 -22.54
CA GLY A 873 15.85 -82.53 -23.15
C GLY A 873 17.24 -83.07 -23.48
N SER A 874 17.49 -83.45 -24.74
CA SER A 874 18.80 -83.91 -25.21
C SER A 874 19.82 -82.78 -25.45
N ARG A 875 19.39 -81.51 -25.43
CA ARG A 875 20.29 -80.37 -25.62
C ARG A 875 20.93 -79.99 -24.29
N LYS A 876 22.25 -80.20 -24.20
CA LYS A 876 23.06 -79.87 -23.02
C LYS A 876 23.69 -78.48 -23.16
N PHE A 877 24.00 -77.88 -22.01
CA PHE A 877 24.69 -76.58 -21.88
C PHE A 877 24.16 -75.47 -22.81
N ILE A 878 22.87 -75.17 -22.72
CA ILE A 878 22.27 -73.99 -23.38
C ILE A 878 22.53 -72.77 -22.52
N ARG A 879 23.22 -71.75 -23.05
CA ARG A 879 23.45 -70.49 -22.32
C ARG A 879 22.12 -69.73 -22.19
N LEU A 880 21.78 -69.30 -20.98
CA LEU A 880 20.61 -68.45 -20.75
C LEU A 880 20.71 -67.16 -21.56
N GLY A 881 19.61 -66.78 -22.21
CA GLY A 881 19.57 -65.60 -23.10
C GLY A 881 20.28 -65.76 -24.44
N SER A 882 20.86 -66.92 -24.75
CA SER A 882 21.34 -67.17 -26.11
C SER A 882 20.19 -67.38 -27.10
N ALA A 883 20.48 -67.32 -28.40
CA ALA A 883 19.50 -67.66 -29.44
C ALA A 883 18.97 -69.10 -29.32
N GLU A 884 19.70 -69.99 -28.64
CA GLU A 884 19.30 -71.38 -28.38
C GLU A 884 18.33 -71.51 -27.18
N ASP A 885 18.33 -70.53 -26.27
CA ASP A 885 17.39 -70.45 -25.15
C ASP A 885 16.01 -70.03 -25.66
N ARG A 886 15.07 -70.97 -25.64
CA ARG A 886 13.68 -70.77 -26.11
C ARG A 886 12.67 -70.79 -24.97
N GLU A 887 13.12 -70.85 -23.72
CA GLU A 887 12.22 -70.99 -22.57
C GLU A 887 11.44 -69.70 -22.34
N LYS A 888 10.11 -69.80 -22.23
CA LYS A 888 9.22 -68.64 -22.03
C LYS A 888 8.87 -68.51 -20.55
N ARG A 889 8.96 -67.29 -20.03
CA ARG A 889 8.56 -66.94 -18.67
C ARG A 889 7.15 -66.39 -18.65
N TYR A 890 6.38 -66.81 -17.66
CA TYR A 890 4.98 -66.41 -17.50
C TYR A 890 4.70 -65.94 -16.08
N VAL A 891 3.69 -65.09 -15.94
CA VAL A 891 3.11 -64.65 -14.67
C VAL A 891 1.61 -64.93 -14.70
N ILE A 892 1.05 -65.37 -13.56
CA ILE A 892 -0.39 -65.40 -13.32
C ILE A 892 -0.70 -64.33 -12.29
N LEU A 893 -1.41 -63.27 -12.66
CA LEU A 893 -1.62 -62.10 -11.80
C LEU A 893 -2.22 -62.49 -10.44
N ASN A 894 -3.30 -63.27 -10.44
CA ASN A 894 -3.98 -63.70 -9.22
C ASN A 894 -3.89 -65.21 -9.01
N GLU A 895 -2.87 -65.65 -8.26
CA GLU A 895 -2.70 -67.03 -7.81
C GLU A 895 -2.38 -67.07 -6.30
N ARG A 896 -2.36 -68.26 -5.69
CA ARG A 896 -2.19 -68.44 -4.23
C ARG A 896 -1.09 -67.58 -3.61
N LEU A 897 0.07 -67.51 -4.26
CA LEU A 897 1.26 -66.81 -3.74
C LEU A 897 1.23 -65.29 -3.98
N ARG A 898 0.37 -64.76 -4.86
CA ARG A 898 0.17 -63.30 -4.97
C ARG A 898 -1.06 -62.86 -4.18
N ASN A 899 -2.15 -63.63 -4.29
CA ASN A 899 -3.43 -63.37 -3.66
C ASN A 899 -3.84 -61.90 -3.76
N VAL A 900 -3.87 -61.37 -5.00
CA VAL A 900 -4.11 -59.96 -5.28
C VAL A 900 -5.45 -59.54 -4.65
N PRO A 901 -5.51 -58.41 -3.92
CA PRO A 901 -6.75 -57.97 -3.30
C PRO A 901 -7.89 -57.81 -4.32
N MET A 902 -9.10 -58.19 -3.93
CA MET A 902 -10.27 -58.08 -4.81
C MET A 902 -10.53 -56.63 -5.22
N GLU A 903 -10.30 -55.68 -4.30
CA GLU A 903 -10.46 -54.25 -4.56
C GLU A 903 -9.56 -53.77 -5.72
N GLU A 904 -8.27 -54.13 -5.72
CA GLU A 904 -7.36 -53.73 -6.81
C GLU A 904 -7.77 -54.32 -8.16
N MET A 905 -8.30 -55.55 -8.18
CA MET A 905 -8.83 -56.16 -9.40
C MET A 905 -10.11 -55.47 -9.87
N GLN A 906 -10.99 -55.06 -8.94
CA GLN A 906 -12.19 -54.29 -9.25
C GLN A 906 -11.84 -52.92 -9.84
N ASP A 907 -10.93 -52.19 -9.21
CA ASP A 907 -10.48 -50.87 -9.67
C ASP A 907 -9.88 -50.92 -11.07
N THR A 908 -9.03 -51.92 -11.31
CA THR A 908 -8.36 -52.12 -12.60
C THR A 908 -9.36 -52.49 -13.69
N SER A 909 -10.23 -53.46 -13.41
CA SER A 909 -11.22 -53.92 -14.39
C SER A 909 -12.28 -52.87 -14.69
N ALA A 910 -12.68 -52.05 -13.72
CA ALA A 910 -13.58 -50.92 -13.95
C ALA A 910 -12.95 -49.86 -14.86
N TYR A 911 -11.66 -49.56 -14.67
CA TYR A 911 -10.94 -48.67 -15.58
C TYR A 911 -10.86 -49.25 -17.00
N GLN A 912 -10.43 -50.52 -17.15
CA GLN A 912 -10.34 -51.19 -18.46
C GLN A 912 -11.70 -51.23 -19.17
N TYR A 913 -12.77 -51.53 -18.43
CA TYR A 913 -14.12 -51.57 -18.97
C TYR A 913 -14.48 -50.24 -19.64
N LYS A 914 -14.18 -49.11 -18.99
CA LYS A 914 -14.53 -47.77 -19.49
C LYS A 914 -13.59 -47.25 -20.57
N HIS A 915 -12.28 -47.48 -20.43
CA HIS A 915 -11.24 -46.80 -21.21
C HIS A 915 -10.51 -47.68 -22.23
N GLU A 916 -10.54 -49.00 -22.07
CA GLU A 916 -9.80 -49.94 -22.93
C GLU A 916 -10.71 -50.83 -23.80
N LEU A 917 -11.93 -51.15 -23.34
CA LEU A 917 -12.89 -51.90 -24.16
C LEU A 917 -13.52 -51.03 -25.23
N SER A 918 -13.70 -51.59 -26.43
CA SER A 918 -14.48 -50.95 -27.49
C SER A 918 -15.97 -50.86 -27.14
N GLU A 919 -16.69 -49.92 -27.75
CA GLU A 919 -18.16 -49.78 -27.60
C GLU A 919 -18.90 -51.10 -27.88
N ALA A 920 -18.43 -51.86 -28.89
CA ALA A 920 -18.97 -53.17 -29.21
C ALA A 920 -18.81 -54.17 -28.05
N GLN A 921 -17.66 -54.17 -27.36
CA GLN A 921 -17.42 -55.05 -26.21
C GLN A 921 -18.22 -54.60 -24.98
N GLN A 922 -18.32 -53.29 -24.73
CA GLN A 922 -19.13 -52.74 -23.64
C GLN A 922 -20.64 -53.04 -23.82
N SER A 923 -21.15 -53.07 -25.06
CA SER A 923 -22.55 -53.41 -25.31
C SER A 923 -22.90 -54.88 -25.02
N GLN A 924 -21.90 -55.77 -24.96
CA GLN A 924 -22.08 -57.22 -24.77
C GLN A 924 -21.89 -57.68 -23.33
N LEU A 925 -21.29 -56.87 -22.46
CA LEU A 925 -20.91 -57.22 -21.09
C LEU A 925 -21.24 -56.06 -20.15
N THR A 926 -21.92 -56.31 -19.03
CA THR A 926 -22.05 -55.29 -17.98
C THR A 926 -20.74 -55.13 -17.22
N LEU A 927 -20.57 -53.99 -16.54
CA LEU A 927 -19.42 -53.75 -15.67
C LEU A 927 -19.28 -54.87 -14.62
N GLU A 928 -20.34 -55.28 -13.93
CA GLU A 928 -20.23 -56.35 -12.91
C GLU A 928 -19.80 -57.68 -13.52
N ARG A 929 -20.30 -58.00 -14.72
CA ARG A 929 -19.88 -59.22 -15.44
C ARG A 929 -18.42 -59.15 -15.86
N TYR A 930 -17.94 -57.99 -16.32
CA TYR A 930 -16.55 -57.80 -16.69
C TYR A 930 -15.62 -57.92 -15.48
N VAL A 931 -15.97 -57.31 -14.35
CA VAL A 931 -15.24 -57.44 -13.08
C VAL A 931 -15.13 -58.91 -12.65
N SER A 932 -16.23 -59.66 -12.72
CA SER A 932 -16.25 -61.10 -12.40
C SER A 932 -15.39 -61.92 -13.36
N LEU A 933 -15.50 -61.67 -14.68
CA LEU A 933 -14.66 -62.30 -15.71
C LEU A 933 -13.17 -62.01 -15.46
N TYR A 934 -12.85 -60.77 -15.10
CA TYR A 934 -11.50 -60.34 -14.82
C TYR A 934 -10.91 -61.11 -13.62
N ALA A 935 -11.59 -61.08 -12.48
CA ALA A 935 -11.10 -61.70 -11.24
C ALA A 935 -10.99 -63.23 -11.31
N HIS A 936 -11.93 -63.90 -12.00
CA HIS A 936 -12.00 -65.36 -12.02
C HIS A 936 -11.35 -66.02 -13.24
N ARG A 937 -11.15 -65.31 -14.34
CA ARG A 937 -10.51 -65.86 -15.56
C ARG A 937 -9.31 -65.06 -16.04
N ILE A 938 -9.45 -63.76 -16.30
CA ILE A 938 -8.38 -62.97 -16.93
C ILE A 938 -7.16 -62.90 -16.01
N ALA A 939 -7.33 -62.49 -14.76
CA ALA A 939 -6.25 -62.41 -13.77
C ALA A 939 -5.64 -63.77 -13.42
N ARG A 940 -6.34 -64.88 -13.71
CA ARG A 940 -5.88 -66.26 -13.48
C ARG A 940 -5.23 -66.91 -14.71
N SER A 941 -5.15 -66.18 -15.82
CA SER A 941 -4.55 -66.68 -17.06
C SER A 941 -3.03 -66.43 -17.09
N LYS A 942 -2.31 -67.26 -17.85
CA LYS A 942 -0.86 -67.10 -18.04
C LYS A 942 -0.58 -65.90 -18.94
N THR A 943 0.16 -64.93 -18.42
CA THR A 943 0.70 -63.79 -19.17
C THR A 943 2.16 -64.04 -19.50
N TRP A 944 2.53 -63.98 -20.77
CA TRP A 944 3.94 -64.08 -21.18
C TRP A 944 4.68 -62.78 -20.84
N ILE A 945 5.84 -62.90 -20.19
CA ILE A 945 6.63 -61.74 -19.73
C ILE A 945 8.07 -61.73 -20.26
N GLY A 946 8.49 -62.69 -21.08
CA GLY A 946 9.84 -62.72 -21.66
C GLY A 946 10.58 -64.05 -21.47
N ARG A 947 11.89 -63.98 -21.23
CA ARG A 947 12.86 -65.08 -21.07
C ARG A 947 13.76 -64.83 -19.85
N TYR A 948 14.80 -65.65 -19.62
CA TYR A 948 15.66 -65.48 -18.43
C TYR A 948 16.51 -64.21 -18.46
N ASP A 949 16.93 -63.73 -19.62
CA ASP A 949 17.81 -62.57 -19.80
C ASP A 949 17.07 -61.25 -20.03
N TRP A 950 15.76 -61.32 -20.28
CA TRP A 950 14.94 -60.15 -20.59
C TRP A 950 13.49 -60.38 -20.21
N LEU A 951 12.95 -59.49 -19.39
CA LEU A 951 11.54 -59.48 -19.00
C LEU A 951 10.91 -58.13 -19.31
N VAL A 952 9.64 -58.16 -19.70
CA VAL A 952 8.75 -57.00 -19.71
C VAL A 952 7.48 -57.38 -18.98
N LEU A 953 7.13 -56.63 -17.94
CA LEU A 953 5.85 -56.73 -17.26
C LEU A 953 4.82 -55.89 -18.03
N PRO A 954 3.86 -56.51 -18.74
CA PRO A 954 2.84 -55.76 -19.48
C PRO A 954 1.66 -55.36 -18.60
N ALA A 955 0.75 -54.53 -19.13
CA ALA A 955 -0.47 -54.10 -18.44
C ALA A 955 -1.33 -55.26 -17.89
N ALA A 956 -1.26 -56.47 -18.47
CA ALA A 956 -1.98 -57.65 -18.00
C ALA A 956 -1.53 -58.17 -16.61
N VAL A 957 -0.39 -57.70 -16.09
CA VAL A 957 0.10 -58.00 -14.73
C VAL A 957 0.24 -56.74 -13.88
N ARG A 958 -0.51 -55.69 -14.25
CA ARG A 958 -0.59 -54.40 -13.55
C ARG A 958 -1.95 -54.25 -12.87
N THR A 959 -1.98 -53.67 -11.68
CA THR A 959 -3.20 -53.15 -11.06
C THR A 959 -3.14 -51.64 -10.87
N LEU A 960 -4.30 -50.99 -10.83
CA LEU A 960 -4.47 -49.57 -10.53
C LEU A 960 -4.89 -49.43 -9.07
N ILE A 961 -4.20 -48.57 -8.32
CA ILE A 961 -4.31 -48.46 -6.85
C ILE A 961 -4.30 -47.00 -6.35
N GLY A 962 -4.64 -46.05 -7.22
CA GLY A 962 -4.67 -44.64 -6.88
C GLY A 962 -5.85 -44.26 -5.97
N PRO A 963 -5.91 -43.02 -5.50
CA PRO A 963 -6.99 -42.55 -4.63
C PRO A 963 -8.34 -42.52 -5.37
N LYS A 964 -9.39 -42.91 -4.64
CA LYS A 964 -10.79 -42.97 -5.12
C LYS A 964 -11.76 -42.20 -4.21
N THR A 965 -11.34 -41.94 -2.97
CA THR A 965 -12.09 -41.21 -1.95
C THR A 965 -11.32 -39.94 -1.57
N ASP A 966 -12.00 -39.01 -0.89
CA ASP A 966 -11.40 -37.75 -0.42
C ASP A 966 -10.79 -36.90 -1.56
N LEU A 967 -11.32 -37.06 -2.77
CA LEU A 967 -10.96 -36.27 -3.93
C LEU A 967 -11.77 -34.97 -3.95
N PRO A 968 -11.15 -33.82 -4.25
CA PRO A 968 -11.87 -32.57 -4.44
C PRO A 968 -12.90 -32.63 -5.56
N ASP A 969 -13.93 -31.80 -5.44
CA ASP A 969 -14.95 -31.64 -6.48
C ASP A 969 -14.31 -31.27 -7.83
N GLY A 970 -14.74 -31.96 -8.89
CA GLY A 970 -14.24 -31.78 -10.26
C GLY A 970 -13.03 -32.64 -10.63
N VAL A 971 -12.40 -33.35 -9.68
CA VAL A 971 -11.31 -34.30 -9.98
C VAL A 971 -11.87 -35.58 -10.59
N ASN A 972 -11.27 -36.04 -11.69
CA ASN A 972 -11.67 -37.27 -12.35
C ASN A 972 -11.19 -38.49 -11.56
N VAL A 973 -12.15 -39.23 -10.97
CA VAL A 973 -11.90 -40.42 -10.14
C VAL A 973 -11.16 -41.52 -10.90
N ASP A 974 -11.51 -41.77 -12.18
CA ASP A 974 -10.86 -42.82 -12.98
C ASP A 974 -9.38 -42.46 -13.22
N ARG A 975 -9.08 -41.19 -13.50
CA ARG A 975 -7.70 -40.69 -13.69
C ARG A 975 -6.90 -40.72 -12.38
N ALA A 976 -7.53 -40.38 -11.26
CA ALA A 976 -6.92 -40.44 -9.94
C ALA A 976 -6.61 -41.88 -9.53
N ASN A 977 -7.55 -42.82 -9.73
CA ASN A 977 -7.32 -44.24 -9.53
C ASN A 977 -6.18 -44.77 -10.43
N ALA A 978 -6.18 -44.37 -11.71
CA ALA A 978 -5.17 -44.78 -12.66
C ALA A 978 -3.80 -44.14 -12.44
N SER A 979 -3.65 -43.20 -11.50
CA SER A 979 -2.40 -42.45 -11.30
C SER A 979 -1.30 -43.22 -10.58
N ILE A 980 -1.64 -44.27 -9.83
CA ILE A 980 -0.69 -45.15 -9.16
C ILE A 980 -0.95 -46.57 -9.63
N GLN A 981 0.10 -47.25 -10.06
CA GLN A 981 0.04 -48.60 -10.57
C GLN A 981 0.96 -49.51 -9.79
N ARG A 982 0.57 -50.77 -9.61
CA ARG A 982 1.42 -51.83 -9.08
C ARG A 982 1.67 -52.88 -10.15
N TRP A 983 2.92 -53.29 -10.30
CA TRP A 983 3.37 -54.23 -11.32
C TRP A 983 3.84 -55.51 -10.68
N TYR A 984 3.24 -56.63 -11.06
CA TYR A 984 3.54 -57.93 -10.47
C TYR A 984 4.47 -58.74 -11.36
N GLY A 985 5.56 -59.20 -10.78
CA GLY A 985 6.56 -60.01 -11.44
C GLY A 985 6.76 -61.38 -10.81
N GLU A 986 7.56 -62.19 -11.49
CA GLU A 986 8.11 -63.44 -10.98
C GLU A 986 9.34 -63.83 -11.76
N TYR A 987 10.29 -64.39 -11.04
CA TYR A 987 11.53 -64.85 -11.62
C TYR A 987 12.07 -66.08 -10.91
N SER A 988 12.84 -66.88 -11.64
CA SER A 988 13.58 -68.01 -11.10
C SER A 988 14.79 -68.26 -11.97
N LEU A 989 15.76 -68.99 -11.45
CA LEU A 989 16.70 -69.72 -12.29
C LEU A 989 16.11 -71.08 -12.70
N PRO A 990 16.60 -71.71 -13.78
CA PRO A 990 16.31 -73.12 -14.06
C PRO A 990 16.66 -74.02 -12.87
N ALA A 991 16.12 -75.25 -12.81
CA ALA A 991 16.46 -76.18 -11.73
C ALA A 991 17.92 -76.64 -11.82
N ASP A 992 18.41 -76.98 -13.02
CA ASP A 992 19.81 -77.30 -13.26
C ASP A 992 20.51 -76.09 -13.86
N VAL A 993 21.50 -75.55 -13.15
CA VAL A 993 22.26 -74.37 -13.57
C VAL A 993 23.74 -74.65 -13.45
N TYR A 994 24.48 -74.34 -14.50
CA TYR A 994 25.93 -74.46 -14.55
C TYR A 994 26.53 -73.08 -14.79
N ALA A 995 27.09 -72.48 -13.74
CA ALA A 995 27.69 -71.17 -13.78
C ALA A 995 29.17 -71.24 -14.18
N VAL A 996 29.59 -70.40 -15.13
CA VAL A 996 30.99 -70.22 -15.54
C VAL A 996 31.32 -68.74 -15.62
N THR A 997 32.59 -68.36 -15.46
CA THR A 997 33.03 -66.97 -15.65
C THR A 997 32.54 -66.44 -17.00
N LYS A 998 31.94 -65.25 -17.00
CA LYS A 998 31.30 -64.66 -18.19
C LYS A 998 32.28 -64.59 -19.36
N GLY A 999 31.79 -64.94 -20.56
CA GLY A 999 32.57 -64.97 -21.79
C GLY A 999 33.39 -66.25 -22.00
N THR A 1000 33.32 -67.23 -21.10
CA THR A 1000 33.96 -68.53 -21.29
C THR A 1000 33.35 -69.27 -22.49
N ASP A 1001 34.16 -69.58 -23.49
CA ASP A 1001 33.71 -70.37 -24.65
C ASP A 1001 33.72 -71.87 -24.33
N LEU A 1002 32.55 -72.41 -23.98
CA LEU A 1002 32.39 -73.84 -23.71
C LEU A 1002 32.68 -74.74 -24.92
N ARG A 1003 32.64 -74.21 -26.16
CA ARG A 1003 33.00 -74.98 -27.36
C ARG A 1003 34.50 -75.17 -27.46
N GLU A 1004 35.29 -74.18 -27.06
CA GLU A 1004 36.74 -74.33 -26.93
C GLU A 1004 37.11 -75.30 -25.81
N VAL A 1005 36.39 -75.24 -24.67
CA VAL A 1005 36.63 -76.18 -23.57
C VAL A 1005 36.30 -77.61 -23.98
N SER A 1006 35.17 -77.84 -24.67
CA SER A 1006 34.79 -79.19 -25.12
C SER A 1006 35.71 -79.78 -26.19
N ARG A 1007 36.50 -78.95 -26.90
CA ARG A 1007 37.56 -79.41 -27.80
C ARG A 1007 38.80 -79.90 -27.05
N ARG A 1008 39.03 -79.42 -25.83
CA ARG A 1008 40.23 -79.70 -25.01
C ARG A 1008 40.02 -80.81 -24.00
N GLN A 1009 38.79 -81.01 -23.53
CA GLN A 1009 38.42 -82.05 -22.58
C GLN A 1009 36.94 -82.44 -22.74
N GLU A 1010 36.56 -83.59 -22.19
CA GLU A 1010 35.14 -83.96 -22.13
C GLU A 1010 34.37 -82.98 -21.23
N LEU A 1011 33.35 -82.35 -21.80
CA LEU A 1011 32.46 -81.42 -21.10
C LEU A 1011 31.25 -82.19 -20.56
N ASN A 1012 31.16 -82.31 -19.24
CA ASN A 1012 30.05 -82.92 -18.52
C ASN A 1012 29.71 -82.11 -17.26
N GLU A 1013 28.63 -82.46 -16.58
CA GLU A 1013 28.12 -81.76 -15.39
C GLU A 1013 29.16 -81.72 -14.25
N HIS A 1014 30.14 -82.61 -14.29
CA HIS A 1014 31.22 -82.73 -13.32
C HIS A 1014 32.51 -81.97 -13.70
N THR A 1015 32.59 -81.31 -14.86
CA THR A 1015 33.77 -80.52 -15.23
C THR A 1015 34.05 -79.39 -14.21
N ASP A 1016 35.33 -79.17 -13.86
CA ASP A 1016 35.77 -78.24 -12.80
C ASP A 1016 35.60 -76.76 -13.15
N ILE A 1017 35.31 -76.44 -14.41
CA ILE A 1017 35.06 -75.06 -14.85
C ILE A 1017 33.78 -74.47 -14.22
N PHE A 1018 32.85 -75.34 -13.80
CA PHE A 1018 31.57 -74.93 -13.25
C PHE A 1018 31.71 -74.55 -11.79
N LYS A 1019 31.16 -73.39 -11.44
CA LYS A 1019 31.18 -72.84 -10.07
C LYS A 1019 30.12 -73.54 -9.22
N LYS A 1020 30.47 -74.68 -8.65
CA LYS A 1020 29.55 -75.59 -7.92
C LYS A 1020 29.44 -75.33 -6.42
N THR A 1021 30.08 -74.30 -5.87
CA THR A 1021 30.03 -73.99 -4.43
C THR A 1021 29.79 -72.51 -4.22
N GLY A 1022 29.06 -72.10 -3.18
CA GLY A 1022 28.73 -70.69 -2.94
C GLY A 1022 27.34 -70.35 -3.46
N PHE A 1023 27.18 -69.15 -4.03
CA PHE A 1023 25.87 -68.61 -4.41
C PHE A 1023 25.88 -68.02 -5.82
N ILE A 1024 24.73 -68.12 -6.50
CA ILE A 1024 24.43 -67.38 -7.73
C ILE A 1024 23.51 -66.21 -7.34
N VAL A 1025 23.98 -64.99 -7.51
CA VAL A 1025 23.24 -63.76 -7.24
C VAL A 1025 22.53 -63.32 -8.50
N VAL A 1026 21.23 -63.06 -8.39
CA VAL A 1026 20.43 -62.43 -9.45
C VAL A 1026 20.39 -60.93 -9.20
N ASN A 1027 20.85 -60.15 -10.19
CA ASN A 1027 20.84 -58.69 -10.18
C ASN A 1027 19.86 -58.15 -11.23
N PHE A 1028 19.02 -57.18 -10.88
CA PHE A 1028 18.01 -56.60 -11.76
C PHE A 1028 18.31 -55.13 -12.09
N ASN A 1029 18.38 -54.82 -13.39
CA ASN A 1029 18.17 -53.46 -13.88
C ASN A 1029 16.68 -53.26 -14.23
N VAL A 1030 16.07 -52.20 -13.69
CA VAL A 1030 14.61 -51.94 -13.81
C VAL A 1030 14.36 -50.57 -14.46
N GLU A 1031 13.52 -50.57 -15.49
CA GLU A 1031 13.22 -49.40 -16.33
C GLU A 1031 11.74 -49.36 -16.71
N SER A 1032 11.14 -48.17 -16.78
CA SER A 1032 9.77 -48.02 -17.29
C SER A 1032 9.76 -47.77 -18.79
N LEU A 1033 8.77 -48.36 -19.46
CA LEU A 1033 8.49 -48.18 -20.87
C LEU A 1033 7.14 -47.50 -21.03
N ARG A 1034 7.09 -46.38 -21.73
CA ARG A 1034 5.83 -45.73 -22.12
C ARG A 1034 5.52 -46.05 -23.57
N GLN A 1035 4.27 -46.40 -23.85
CA GLN A 1035 3.80 -46.75 -25.21
C GLN A 1035 4.59 -47.89 -25.87
N GLY A 1036 5.28 -48.73 -25.09
CA GLY A 1036 6.12 -49.81 -25.58
C GLY A 1036 7.47 -49.37 -26.16
N ASP A 1037 7.92 -48.13 -25.94
CA ASP A 1037 9.23 -47.67 -26.40
C ASP A 1037 10.37 -48.32 -25.61
N THR A 1038 11.08 -49.25 -26.25
CA THR A 1038 12.23 -49.96 -25.68
C THR A 1038 13.57 -49.24 -25.92
N GLU A 1039 13.62 -48.31 -26.86
CA GLU A 1039 14.85 -47.57 -27.20
C GLU A 1039 15.07 -46.40 -26.24
N HIS A 1040 13.98 -45.77 -25.77
CA HIS A 1040 14.01 -44.63 -24.86
C HIS A 1040 13.15 -44.90 -23.61
N PRO A 1041 13.69 -45.64 -22.62
CA PRO A 1041 12.99 -45.84 -21.36
C PRO A 1041 12.59 -44.52 -20.72
N HIS A 1042 11.41 -44.47 -20.10
CA HIS A 1042 10.88 -43.23 -19.52
C HIS A 1042 11.61 -42.88 -18.22
N LEU A 1043 11.68 -43.82 -17.26
CA LEU A 1043 12.34 -43.69 -15.97
C LEU A 1043 13.30 -44.87 -15.73
N GLN A 1044 14.34 -44.65 -14.92
CA GLN A 1044 15.29 -45.68 -14.52
C GLN A 1044 15.40 -45.79 -13.00
N TYR A 1045 15.52 -47.01 -12.50
CA TYR A 1045 15.60 -47.28 -11.06
C TYR A 1045 17.05 -47.25 -10.52
N ILE A 1046 18.04 -47.60 -11.35
CA ILE A 1046 19.48 -47.61 -10.96
C ILE A 1046 20.27 -46.55 -11.73
N ASN A 1047 20.20 -46.60 -13.07
CA ASN A 1047 21.13 -45.89 -13.96
C ASN A 1047 20.62 -44.52 -14.43
N GLY A 1048 19.68 -43.93 -13.69
CA GLY A 1048 19.21 -42.57 -13.96
C GLY A 1048 20.33 -41.53 -13.73
N PRO A 1049 20.44 -40.48 -14.57
CA PRO A 1049 21.53 -39.51 -14.47
C PRO A 1049 21.48 -38.63 -13.21
N LEU A 1050 20.31 -38.48 -12.58
CA LEU A 1050 20.12 -37.62 -11.40
C LEU A 1050 19.80 -38.40 -10.12
N LEU A 1051 19.28 -39.62 -10.22
CA LEU A 1051 18.83 -40.41 -9.07
C LEU A 1051 19.04 -41.91 -9.30
N ASN A 1052 19.59 -42.57 -8.29
CA ASN A 1052 19.56 -44.01 -8.09
C ASN A 1052 18.54 -44.32 -6.96
N GLN A 1053 17.40 -44.92 -7.33
CA GLN A 1053 16.31 -45.20 -6.40
C GLN A 1053 16.65 -46.32 -5.41
N TRP A 1054 17.51 -47.29 -5.78
CA TRP A 1054 17.96 -48.33 -4.84
C TRP A 1054 18.67 -47.70 -3.64
N GLN A 1055 19.59 -46.78 -3.90
CA GLN A 1055 20.32 -46.08 -2.85
C GLN A 1055 19.40 -45.18 -2.02
N LEU A 1056 18.47 -44.46 -2.66
CA LEU A 1056 17.54 -43.60 -1.95
C LEU A 1056 16.63 -44.39 -0.99
N GLU A 1057 16.20 -45.60 -1.38
CA GLU A 1057 15.43 -46.51 -0.51
C GLU A 1057 16.29 -47.23 0.55
N GLY A 1058 17.59 -46.93 0.62
CA GLY A 1058 18.49 -47.41 1.66
C GLY A 1058 19.09 -48.79 1.39
N TYR A 1059 19.29 -49.16 0.12
CA TYR A 1059 19.99 -50.40 -0.23
C TYR A 1059 21.43 -50.41 0.29
N ARG A 1060 21.85 -51.53 0.89
CA ARG A 1060 23.20 -51.67 1.47
C ARG A 1060 24.13 -52.37 0.50
N ARG A 1061 25.34 -51.83 0.37
CA ARG A 1061 26.42 -52.41 -0.46
C ARG A 1061 27.31 -53.41 0.27
N GLU A 1062 27.11 -53.55 1.57
CA GLU A 1062 27.83 -54.52 2.39
C GLU A 1062 26.88 -55.10 3.43
N ILE A 1063 26.95 -56.43 3.60
CA ILE A 1063 26.17 -57.11 4.62
C ILE A 1063 26.95 -58.29 5.21
N LYS A 1064 26.74 -58.57 6.50
CA LYS A 1064 27.35 -59.73 7.19
C LYS A 1064 26.36 -60.87 7.29
N ASP A 1065 26.75 -62.09 6.94
CA ASP A 1065 25.95 -63.28 7.21
C ASP A 1065 25.94 -63.62 8.72
N PRO A 1066 25.14 -64.60 9.17
CA PRO A 1066 25.11 -65.01 10.58
C PRO A 1066 26.43 -65.60 11.12
N TYR A 1067 27.38 -65.91 10.24
CA TYR A 1067 28.70 -66.44 10.57
C TYR A 1067 29.80 -65.36 10.57
N GLY A 1068 29.45 -64.11 10.26
CA GLY A 1068 30.36 -62.97 10.22
C GLY A 1068 31.09 -62.77 8.88
N HIS A 1069 30.77 -63.54 7.85
CA HIS A 1069 31.30 -63.33 6.50
C HIS A 1069 30.71 -62.06 5.88
N ILE A 1070 31.56 -61.27 5.24
CA ILE A 1070 31.17 -60.01 4.59
C ILE A 1070 30.87 -60.28 3.13
N PHE A 1071 29.70 -59.86 2.68
CA PHE A 1071 29.26 -59.92 1.29
C PHE A 1071 29.18 -58.52 0.70
N HIS A 1072 29.88 -58.30 -0.41
CA HIS A 1072 29.81 -57.07 -1.19
C HIS A 1072 28.69 -57.16 -2.23
N LEU A 1073 27.77 -56.20 -2.15
CA LEU A 1073 26.54 -56.14 -2.92
C LEU A 1073 26.60 -55.03 -3.97
N GLN A 1074 25.87 -55.24 -5.07
CA GLN A 1074 25.66 -54.24 -6.11
C GLN A 1074 24.20 -53.81 -6.11
N ASP A 1075 23.96 -52.53 -6.42
CA ASP A 1075 22.60 -52.02 -6.59
C ASP A 1075 21.86 -52.91 -7.60
N GLY A 1076 20.69 -53.41 -7.22
CA GLY A 1076 19.94 -54.38 -8.00
C GLY A 1076 20.11 -55.85 -7.60
N ASP A 1077 21.00 -56.25 -6.67
CA ASP A 1077 21.01 -57.64 -6.21
C ASP A 1077 19.74 -57.93 -5.42
N VAL A 1078 18.94 -58.89 -5.89
CA VAL A 1078 17.61 -59.21 -5.33
C VAL A 1078 17.60 -60.49 -4.50
N VAL A 1079 18.31 -61.53 -4.93
CA VAL A 1079 18.26 -62.85 -4.28
C VAL A 1079 19.53 -63.66 -4.55
N PHE A 1080 19.92 -64.45 -3.56
CA PHE A 1080 21.00 -65.42 -3.62
C PHE A 1080 20.40 -66.81 -3.79
N TYR A 1081 20.82 -67.51 -4.84
CA TYR A 1081 20.54 -68.91 -5.06
C TYR A 1081 21.73 -69.77 -4.62
N HIS A 1082 21.48 -70.93 -4.03
CA HIS A 1082 22.52 -71.94 -3.83
C HIS A 1082 23.11 -72.37 -5.18
N ALA A 1083 24.43 -72.39 -5.30
CA ALA A 1083 25.11 -72.89 -6.50
C ALA A 1083 25.18 -74.43 -6.54
N ASP A 1084 24.95 -75.08 -5.39
CA ASP A 1084 25.08 -76.52 -5.16
C ASP A 1084 23.76 -77.24 -4.86
N GLN A 1085 22.63 -76.52 -4.79
CA GLN A 1085 21.32 -77.08 -4.43
C GLN A 1085 20.24 -76.68 -5.42
N SER A 1086 19.37 -77.64 -5.72
CA SER A 1086 18.28 -77.53 -6.69
C SER A 1086 16.96 -77.89 -6.07
N SER A 1087 15.87 -77.33 -6.60
CA SER A 1087 14.51 -77.77 -6.27
C SER A 1087 14.28 -79.25 -6.57
N ARG A 1088 15.07 -79.87 -7.46
CA ARG A 1088 15.00 -81.32 -7.70
C ARG A 1088 15.44 -82.17 -6.52
N ASP A 1089 16.34 -81.65 -5.69
CA ASP A 1089 16.84 -82.37 -4.51
C ASP A 1089 15.69 -82.68 -3.54
N ASP A 1090 14.72 -81.76 -3.46
CA ASP A 1090 13.57 -81.86 -2.58
C ASP A 1090 12.52 -82.86 -3.08
N PHE A 1091 12.53 -83.27 -4.37
CA PHE A 1091 11.59 -84.23 -4.97
C PHE A 1091 12.25 -85.54 -5.43
N SER A 1092 13.45 -85.83 -4.94
CA SER A 1092 14.12 -87.10 -5.20
C SER A 1092 13.48 -88.23 -4.38
N SER A 1093 13.46 -89.46 -4.91
CA SER A 1093 12.77 -90.63 -4.31
C SER A 1093 13.29 -91.07 -2.94
N PHE A 1094 14.35 -90.42 -2.42
CA PHE A 1094 15.00 -90.73 -1.14
C PHE A 1094 14.66 -89.72 -0.03
N VAL A 1095 13.81 -88.73 -0.30
CA VAL A 1095 13.34 -87.74 0.69
C VAL A 1095 11.89 -88.05 1.06
N PRO A 1096 11.55 -88.34 2.34
CA PRO A 1096 10.16 -88.49 2.75
C PRO A 1096 9.48 -87.10 2.73
N HIS A 1097 8.45 -86.98 1.90
CA HIS A 1097 7.65 -85.76 1.70
C HIS A 1097 6.58 -85.56 2.77
#